data_AF-A0A523JFH0-F1
#
_entry.id   AF-A0A523JFH0-F1
#
_cell.length_a   1.000
_cell.length_b   1.000
_cell.length_c   1.000
_cell.angle_alpha   90.00
_cell.angle_beta   90.00
_cell.angle_gamma   90.00
#
_symmetry.space_group_name_H-M   'P 1'
#
loop_
_entity.id
_entity.type
_entity.pdbx_description
1 polymer ?
#
loop_
_entity_poly.entity_id
_entity_poly.type
_entity_poly.pdbx_seq_one_letter_code
_entity_poly.pdbx_strand_id
1 'polypeptide(L)'
;MRPPSSLPSPRPCWKRCLGWLLPVLIVSPFVVRFALSTAAPTDEKERKPPVRSERPLPRLSGRTIDGGHAGTELFRNRRGVVYVFATTDRDAELVAGIVRRLEVSATKANIGFLGVNREGNPKLAVAFAKREGLRFPILADRSLSLSRKLQVPPGRSSVIVVDAAGYIVGGFTGLQGELSDLDQAYENELRRILHLQDIGGSVTPALGLMPQAPNFEVKSLDGEVVKLSELKGKVVVFVFFAPTCPHCHTTLQFLDGLARRLQQPDLHIVPVSVSNRRYVLEDMVEQLGIQLAVYVDPDNSAQRAYAHRHVVPDIVVIDREGRVVARLHGSDARAEALITMEVRQALGVENPLLLDRNGYSGEQLCQTCHRDQHQTWALTNHAYAFKTLIEHGEERNPACLPCHTVGWEVPGGYSLEQPYPHLEGVQCENCHGRGGPHQSPDFSKQGLKPVCISCHNPKHSLNFKFAERLPEVSHSMNLRFTNLSLEERQALLARRDKRVRTLFDEGDYLGTAACQGCHATEHELWAKSAHAHAFDTLSRKQEDENAECQKCHTTGFKEPGGFPEGGEALQQVGCESCHGPGGDHVRPDAQKHGTILALADKCDSCVILQICGSCHDDQNDPGFEFELTDKLELIRHGPAVMKSAKR
;
A
#
# COMPACT_ATOMS: atom_id res chain seq x y z
N MET A 1 -57.02 10.07 4.98
CA MET A 1 -55.85 10.44 5.80
C MET A 1 -55.56 9.29 6.77
N ARG A 2 -54.31 8.77 6.71
CA ARG A 2 -53.64 7.66 7.43
C ARG A 2 -53.11 6.61 6.44
N PRO A 3 -51.78 6.34 6.40
CA PRO A 3 -51.16 5.41 5.46
C PRO A 3 -51.11 3.97 6.02
N PRO A 4 -50.89 2.96 5.15
CA PRO A 4 -50.89 1.55 5.53
C PRO A 4 -49.51 1.00 5.93
N SER A 5 -49.61 -0.15 6.58
CA SER A 5 -48.67 -1.06 7.24
C SER A 5 -47.40 -1.51 6.49
N SER A 6 -46.35 -1.72 7.30
CA SER A 6 -45.04 -2.30 7.01
C SER A 6 -45.03 -3.84 6.85
N LEU A 7 -44.10 -4.32 6.01
CA LEU A 7 -43.70 -5.73 5.81
C LEU A 7 -42.34 -6.03 6.52
N PRO A 8 -41.96 -7.30 6.72
CA PRO A 8 -41.40 -7.79 8.00
C PRO A 8 -39.88 -8.06 8.02
N SER A 9 -39.33 -8.15 9.24
CA SER A 9 -37.96 -8.59 9.55
C SER A 9 -37.82 -10.12 9.63
N PRO A 10 -36.63 -10.70 9.37
CA PRO A 10 -36.39 -12.13 9.54
C PRO A 10 -36.14 -12.49 11.02
N ARG A 11 -36.70 -13.63 11.45
CA ARG A 11 -36.56 -14.18 12.81
C ARG A 11 -35.46 -15.26 12.86
N PRO A 12 -34.78 -15.45 14.02
CA PRO A 12 -33.76 -16.48 14.21
C PRO A 12 -34.38 -17.84 14.57
N CYS A 13 -33.80 -18.93 14.05
CA CYS A 13 -34.24 -20.30 14.30
C CYS A 13 -33.15 -21.09 15.03
N TRP A 14 -33.17 -21.05 16.37
CA TRP A 14 -32.46 -21.98 17.24
C TRP A 14 -33.49 -22.61 18.17
N LYS A 15 -33.63 -23.96 18.09
CA LYS A 15 -34.15 -24.94 19.07
C LYS A 15 -35.08 -25.97 18.43
N ARG A 16 -34.54 -27.18 18.27
CA ARG A 16 -35.17 -28.53 18.26
C ARG A 16 -34.00 -29.48 17.96
N CYS A 17 -33.62 -30.45 18.76
CA CYS A 17 -34.42 -31.49 19.42
C CYS A 17 -33.71 -32.03 20.68
N LEU A 18 -34.52 -32.41 21.67
CA LEU A 18 -34.15 -33.24 22.82
C LEU A 18 -35.13 -34.45 22.86
N GLY A 19 -34.66 -35.60 23.33
CA GLY A 19 -35.37 -36.88 23.47
C GLY A 19 -34.74 -37.93 22.55
N TRP A 20 -34.18 -39.04 23.00
CA TRP A 20 -34.80 -40.14 23.75
C TRP A 20 -33.90 -40.75 24.86
N LEU A 21 -34.54 -41.52 25.76
CA LEU A 21 -34.14 -41.91 27.11
C LEU A 21 -33.48 -43.31 27.27
N LEU A 22 -32.51 -43.38 28.21
CA LEU A 22 -32.19 -44.44 29.22
C LEU A 22 -31.54 -45.80 28.80
N PRO A 23 -30.84 -46.54 29.70
CA PRO A 23 -30.50 -46.26 31.12
C PRO A 23 -29.01 -46.39 31.51
N VAL A 24 -28.71 -45.80 32.67
CA VAL A 24 -27.46 -45.86 33.44
C VAL A 24 -27.37 -47.18 34.23
N LEU A 25 -26.20 -47.82 34.21
CA LEU A 25 -25.78 -48.82 35.21
C LEU A 25 -24.64 -48.22 36.05
N ILE A 26 -24.80 -48.35 37.37
CA ILE A 26 -23.98 -47.81 38.46
C ILE A 26 -22.80 -48.74 38.76
N VAL A 27 -21.56 -48.23 38.82
CA VAL A 27 -20.52 -48.72 39.75
C VAL A 27 -19.54 -47.59 40.14
N SER A 28 -19.58 -47.22 41.44
CA SER A 28 -18.57 -46.67 42.38
C SER A 28 -17.41 -45.72 41.97
N PRO A 29 -16.95 -44.83 42.90
CA PRO A 29 -15.96 -43.79 42.61
C PRO A 29 -14.53 -44.30 42.81
N PHE A 30 -13.73 -44.30 41.75
CA PHE A 30 -12.28 -44.33 41.85
C PHE A 30 -11.74 -42.92 41.65
N VAL A 31 -11.13 -42.37 42.69
CA VAL A 31 -10.30 -41.17 42.64
C VAL A 31 -9.14 -41.45 41.68
N VAL A 32 -9.24 -40.96 40.45
CA VAL A 32 -8.09 -40.90 39.53
C VAL A 32 -7.53 -39.49 39.60
N ARG A 33 -6.38 -39.38 40.28
CA ARG A 33 -5.43 -38.28 40.14
C ARG A 33 -5.19 -38.06 38.64
N PHE A 34 -5.61 -36.91 38.11
CA PHE A 34 -5.11 -36.43 36.82
C PHE A 34 -3.61 -36.14 36.99
N ALA A 35 -2.78 -37.08 36.57
CA ALA A 35 -1.40 -36.79 36.22
C ALA A 35 -1.43 -35.86 35.00
N LEU A 36 -0.86 -34.67 35.16
CA LEU A 36 -0.53 -33.77 34.06
C LEU A 36 0.38 -34.51 33.08
N SER A 37 -0.21 -35.06 32.01
CA SER A 37 0.54 -35.57 30.87
C SER A 37 0.99 -34.37 30.05
N THR A 38 2.20 -33.90 30.33
CA THR A 38 3.01 -33.09 29.43
C THR A 38 3.39 -33.93 28.21
N ALA A 39 2.44 -34.13 27.30
CA ALA A 39 2.76 -34.58 25.95
C ALA A 39 3.15 -33.32 25.15
N ALA A 40 4.45 -33.14 24.96
CA ALA A 40 5.00 -32.14 24.07
C ALA A 40 4.42 -32.32 22.64
N PRO A 41 4.15 -31.23 21.92
CA PRO A 41 3.74 -31.32 20.52
C PRO A 41 4.85 -32.03 19.73
N THR A 42 4.48 -33.10 19.04
CA THR A 42 5.37 -33.87 18.17
C THR A 42 5.83 -33.01 17.00
N ASP A 43 7.16 -32.90 16.83
CA ASP A 43 7.94 -32.40 15.69
C ASP A 43 7.13 -32.04 14.42
N GLU A 44 6.50 -30.88 14.42
CA GLU A 44 6.47 -30.07 13.21
C GLU A 44 7.90 -29.56 13.04
N LYS A 45 8.68 -30.25 12.21
CA LYS A 45 9.95 -29.71 11.70
C LYS A 45 9.70 -28.24 11.35
N GLU A 46 10.37 -27.33 12.05
CA GLU A 46 10.46 -25.92 11.69
C GLU A 46 10.65 -25.86 10.18
N ARG A 47 9.58 -25.54 9.44
CA ARG A 47 9.70 -25.25 8.03
C ARG A 47 10.52 -23.98 7.99
N LYS A 48 11.82 -24.10 7.71
CA LYS A 48 12.67 -22.94 7.47
C LYS A 48 11.90 -22.03 6.51
N PRO A 49 11.72 -20.75 6.85
CA PRO A 49 11.04 -19.83 5.97
C PRO A 49 11.71 -19.90 4.58
N PRO A 50 10.96 -20.03 3.48
CA PRO A 50 11.54 -19.99 2.15
C PRO A 50 12.44 -18.77 1.98
N VAL A 51 13.66 -19.01 1.51
CA VAL A 51 14.66 -17.97 1.21
C VAL A 51 14.16 -17.18 0.02
N ARG A 52 14.25 -15.86 0.12
CA ARG A 52 13.94 -14.92 -0.95
C ARG A 52 14.62 -15.31 -2.26
N SER A 53 13.84 -15.48 -3.34
CA SER A 53 14.34 -15.94 -4.64
C SER A 53 14.88 -14.83 -5.54
N GLU A 54 14.57 -13.56 -5.25
CA GLU A 54 15.04 -12.43 -6.06
C GLU A 54 16.56 -12.21 -5.95
N ARG A 55 17.15 -11.68 -7.02
CA ARG A 55 18.58 -11.36 -7.09
C ARG A 55 18.85 -9.97 -6.47
N PRO A 56 19.88 -9.81 -5.62
CA PRO A 56 20.29 -8.49 -5.15
C PRO A 56 20.83 -7.62 -6.28
N LEU A 57 20.55 -6.32 -6.24
CA LEU A 57 21.13 -5.35 -7.16
C LEU A 57 22.66 -5.30 -6.97
N PRO A 58 23.47 -5.49 -8.02
CA PRO A 58 24.91 -5.37 -7.91
C PRO A 58 25.30 -3.93 -7.58
N ARG A 59 26.36 -3.73 -6.80
CA ARG A 59 26.89 -2.39 -6.52
C ARG A 59 27.31 -1.70 -7.83
N LEU A 60 26.67 -0.58 -8.14
CA LEU A 60 27.04 0.31 -9.23
C LEU A 60 27.65 1.58 -8.64
N SER A 61 28.69 2.08 -9.29
CA SER A 61 29.38 3.31 -8.89
C SER A 61 30.19 3.79 -10.08
N GLY A 62 30.21 5.09 -10.32
CA GLY A 62 31.03 5.65 -11.38
C GLY A 62 30.81 7.14 -11.62
N ARG A 63 31.55 7.67 -12.59
CA ARG A 63 31.37 9.04 -13.07
C ARG A 63 30.06 9.16 -13.82
N THR A 64 29.35 10.26 -13.60
CA THR A 64 28.13 10.60 -14.32
C THR A 64 28.46 11.31 -15.64
N ILE A 65 27.50 11.34 -16.56
CA ILE A 65 27.65 11.93 -17.91
C ILE A 65 27.91 13.45 -17.88
N ASP A 66 27.56 14.13 -16.79
CA ASP A 66 27.78 15.55 -16.52
C ASP A 66 29.08 15.83 -15.72
N GLY A 67 29.87 14.79 -15.41
CA GLY A 67 31.17 14.91 -14.76
C GLY A 67 31.16 14.76 -13.23
N GLY A 68 29.99 14.56 -12.61
CA GLY A 68 29.84 14.18 -11.21
C GLY A 68 30.16 12.71 -10.91
N HIS A 69 29.67 12.23 -9.77
CA HIS A 69 29.80 10.83 -9.33
C HIS A 69 28.50 10.38 -8.66
N ALA A 70 28.09 9.14 -8.92
CA ALA A 70 26.90 8.53 -8.31
C ALA A 70 27.04 7.00 -8.27
N GLY A 71 26.04 6.35 -7.69
CA GLY A 71 26.00 4.91 -7.56
C GLY A 71 24.75 4.41 -6.82
N THR A 72 24.75 3.12 -6.49
CA THR A 72 23.63 2.45 -5.81
C THR A 72 23.42 2.92 -4.37
N GLU A 73 24.31 3.74 -3.81
CA GLU A 73 24.08 4.42 -2.53
C GLU A 73 22.81 5.28 -2.52
N LEU A 74 22.35 5.73 -3.69
CA LEU A 74 21.09 6.45 -3.86
C LEU A 74 19.85 5.63 -3.48
N PHE A 75 19.98 4.30 -3.39
CA PHE A 75 18.89 3.38 -3.04
C PHE A 75 18.96 2.88 -1.59
N ARG A 76 19.81 3.45 -0.74
CA ARG A 76 19.91 3.04 0.67
C ARG A 76 18.58 3.32 1.38
N ASN A 77 17.86 2.27 1.78
CA ASN A 77 16.52 2.35 2.38
C ASN A 77 15.50 3.04 1.47
N ARG A 78 15.70 2.99 0.14
CA ARG A 78 14.78 3.55 -0.84
C ARG A 78 14.54 2.54 -1.93
N ARG A 79 13.33 2.53 -2.48
CA ARG A 79 13.10 1.82 -3.75
C ARG A 79 13.87 2.51 -4.86
N GLY A 80 14.24 1.77 -5.88
CA GLY A 80 15.11 2.24 -6.94
C GLY A 80 14.56 1.93 -8.33
N VAL A 81 14.74 2.86 -9.25
CA VAL A 81 14.59 2.61 -10.68
C VAL A 81 15.94 2.80 -11.35
N VAL A 82 16.46 1.73 -11.96
CA VAL A 82 17.67 1.80 -12.79
C VAL A 82 17.27 1.78 -14.25
N TYR A 83 17.60 2.86 -14.97
CA TYR A 83 17.36 2.98 -16.40
C TYR A 83 18.66 2.76 -17.19
N VAL A 84 18.76 1.65 -17.92
CA VAL A 84 19.92 1.32 -18.74
C VAL A 84 19.60 1.53 -20.22
N PHE A 85 20.39 2.36 -20.91
CA PHE A 85 20.10 2.74 -22.29
C PHE A 85 21.33 3.17 -23.10
N ALA A 86 21.19 3.18 -24.41
CA ALA A 86 21.94 3.99 -25.35
C ALA A 86 20.92 4.86 -26.11
N THR A 87 21.30 6.07 -26.50
CA THR A 87 20.46 7.00 -27.27
C THR A 87 20.08 6.46 -28.64
N THR A 88 20.82 5.46 -29.13
CA THR A 88 20.54 4.74 -30.38
C THR A 88 19.66 3.51 -30.20
N ASP A 89 19.30 3.14 -28.97
CA ASP A 89 18.38 2.02 -28.76
C ASP A 89 17.02 2.36 -29.36
N ARG A 90 16.38 1.35 -29.98
CA ARG A 90 15.12 1.51 -30.73
C ARG A 90 13.99 2.17 -29.90
N ASP A 91 14.01 1.96 -28.60
CA ASP A 91 12.96 2.34 -27.65
C ASP A 91 13.43 3.39 -26.62
N ALA A 92 14.62 3.97 -26.79
CA ALA A 92 15.21 4.89 -25.82
C ALA A 92 14.29 6.07 -25.45
N GLU A 93 13.69 6.71 -26.45
CA GLU A 93 12.83 7.89 -26.25
C GLU A 93 11.53 7.54 -25.50
N LEU A 94 10.87 6.45 -25.89
CA LEU A 94 9.65 5.99 -25.24
C LEU A 94 9.90 5.59 -23.77
N VAL A 95 10.95 4.81 -23.52
CA VAL A 95 11.30 4.37 -22.17
C VAL A 95 11.75 5.56 -21.31
N ALA A 96 12.49 6.52 -21.87
CA ALA A 96 12.82 7.76 -21.18
C ALA A 96 11.55 8.54 -20.77
N GLY A 97 10.52 8.58 -21.63
CA GLY A 97 9.22 9.16 -21.33
C GLY A 97 8.52 8.51 -20.13
N ILE A 98 8.51 7.17 -20.07
CA ILE A 98 7.97 6.41 -18.93
C ILE A 98 8.75 6.75 -17.64
N VAL A 99 10.09 6.65 -17.69
CA VAL A 99 10.95 6.89 -16.53
C VAL A 99 10.81 8.32 -16.00
N ARG A 100 10.68 9.32 -16.88
CA ARG A 100 10.41 10.71 -16.48
C ARG A 100 9.07 10.85 -15.75
N ARG A 101 7.98 10.24 -16.24
CA ARG A 101 6.67 10.32 -15.57
C ARG A 101 6.67 9.62 -14.21
N LEU A 102 7.43 8.53 -14.08
CA LEU A 102 7.70 7.90 -12.80
C LEU A 102 8.50 8.82 -11.87
N GLU A 103 9.55 9.48 -12.36
CA GLU A 103 10.34 10.45 -11.58
C GLU A 103 9.45 11.59 -11.03
N VAL A 104 8.54 12.12 -11.85
CA VAL A 104 7.58 13.15 -11.40
C VAL A 104 6.64 12.60 -10.33
N SER A 105 6.19 11.35 -10.46
CA SER A 105 5.30 10.73 -9.46
C SER A 105 6.05 10.37 -8.17
N ALA A 106 7.35 10.16 -8.27
CA ALA A 106 8.23 9.81 -7.17
C ALA A 106 8.61 10.99 -6.27
N THR A 107 8.30 12.25 -6.62
CA THR A 107 8.60 13.37 -5.69
C THR A 107 7.91 13.20 -4.34
N LYS A 108 6.77 12.51 -4.32
CA LYS A 108 5.99 12.18 -3.12
C LYS A 108 6.24 10.78 -2.58
N ALA A 109 7.21 10.04 -3.13
CA ALA A 109 7.46 8.66 -2.74
C ALA A 109 8.96 8.45 -2.52
N ASN A 110 9.35 7.58 -1.60
CA ASN A 110 10.75 7.32 -1.32
C ASN A 110 11.44 6.46 -2.41
N ILE A 111 11.51 6.97 -3.64
CA ILE A 111 12.03 6.26 -4.81
C ILE A 111 13.21 7.04 -5.41
N GLY A 112 14.37 6.39 -5.48
CA GLY A 112 15.55 6.90 -6.17
C GLY A 112 15.59 6.48 -7.63
N PHE A 113 16.28 7.27 -8.46
CA PHE A 113 16.50 6.98 -9.88
C PHE A 113 18.00 7.02 -10.20
N LEU A 114 18.46 6.08 -11.03
CA LEU A 114 19.85 6.02 -11.52
C LEU A 114 19.85 5.61 -12.99
N GLY A 115 20.49 6.40 -13.83
CA GLY A 115 20.73 6.03 -15.22
C GLY A 115 22.05 5.30 -15.40
N VAL A 116 22.12 4.44 -16.41
CA VAL A 116 23.37 3.85 -16.91
C VAL A 116 23.35 3.99 -18.43
N ASN A 117 24.11 4.95 -18.93
CA ASN A 117 24.23 5.16 -20.37
C ASN A 117 25.44 4.38 -20.93
N ARG A 118 25.20 3.62 -22.00
CA ARG A 118 26.17 2.69 -22.61
C ARG A 118 27.06 3.32 -23.67
N GLU A 119 26.87 4.59 -23.99
CA GLU A 119 27.62 5.22 -25.08
C GLU A 119 29.03 5.61 -24.68
N GLY A 120 29.92 5.54 -25.67
CA GLY A 120 31.27 6.07 -25.55
C GLY A 120 31.31 7.60 -25.46
N ASN A 121 30.34 8.30 -26.07
CA ASN A 121 30.32 9.77 -26.16
C ASN A 121 29.34 10.39 -25.15
N PRO A 122 29.82 10.97 -24.04
CA PRO A 122 28.95 11.55 -23.01
C PRO A 122 28.13 12.74 -23.52
N LYS A 123 28.56 13.44 -24.58
CA LYS A 123 27.84 14.61 -25.11
C LYS A 123 26.47 14.23 -25.69
N LEU A 124 26.39 13.05 -26.33
CA LEU A 124 25.13 12.54 -26.87
C LEU A 124 24.17 12.17 -25.74
N ALA A 125 24.66 11.47 -24.73
CA ALA A 125 23.90 11.13 -23.54
C ALA A 125 23.39 12.37 -22.80
N VAL A 126 24.22 13.42 -22.64
CA VAL A 126 23.81 14.70 -22.02
C VAL A 126 22.73 15.41 -22.83
N ALA A 127 22.89 15.47 -24.15
CA ALA A 127 21.90 16.09 -25.03
C ALA A 127 20.55 15.35 -24.98
N PHE A 128 20.58 14.02 -24.95
CA PHE A 128 19.40 13.19 -24.79
C PHE A 128 18.74 13.39 -23.42
N ALA A 129 19.49 13.29 -22.33
CA ALA A 129 18.95 13.49 -20.98
C ALA A 129 18.27 14.85 -20.84
N LYS A 130 18.88 15.91 -21.39
CA LYS A 130 18.29 17.26 -21.41
C LYS A 130 17.03 17.34 -22.26
N ARG A 131 17.01 16.72 -23.45
CA ARG A 131 15.86 16.72 -24.36
C ARG A 131 14.67 15.96 -23.77
N GLU A 132 14.93 14.78 -23.22
CA GLU A 132 13.90 13.93 -22.62
C GLU A 132 13.53 14.34 -21.19
N GLY A 133 14.20 15.35 -20.62
CA GLY A 133 13.89 15.90 -19.29
C GLY A 133 14.23 14.97 -18.12
N LEU A 134 15.28 14.15 -18.26
CA LEU A 134 15.78 13.28 -17.18
C LEU A 134 16.64 14.10 -16.20
N ARG A 135 16.29 14.10 -14.91
CA ARG A 135 16.95 14.94 -13.89
C ARG A 135 17.76 14.16 -12.86
N PHE A 136 17.74 12.83 -12.92
CA PHE A 136 18.50 11.96 -12.04
C PHE A 136 19.94 11.71 -12.53
N PRO A 137 20.87 11.30 -11.64
CA PRO A 137 22.25 10.97 -12.03
C PRO A 137 22.31 9.83 -13.05
N ILE A 138 23.11 9.98 -14.12
CA ILE A 138 23.30 8.97 -15.16
C ILE A 138 24.78 8.59 -15.25
N LEU A 139 25.12 7.34 -14.92
CA LEU A 139 26.47 6.79 -15.01
C LEU A 139 26.91 6.59 -16.46
N ALA A 140 28.17 6.90 -16.76
CA ALA A 140 28.77 6.63 -18.07
C ALA A 140 29.42 5.23 -18.11
N ASP A 141 28.79 4.26 -18.77
CA ASP A 141 29.24 2.87 -18.88
C ASP A 141 29.97 2.58 -20.20
N ARG A 142 31.03 3.34 -20.48
CA ARG A 142 31.77 3.26 -21.75
C ARG A 142 32.39 1.89 -22.05
N SER A 143 32.68 1.10 -21.00
CA SER A 143 33.25 -0.25 -21.11
C SER A 143 32.21 -1.36 -21.07
N LEU A 144 30.93 -1.00 -20.98
CA LEU A 144 29.78 -1.89 -20.79
C LEU A 144 29.89 -2.77 -19.52
N SER A 145 30.75 -2.39 -18.58
CA SER A 145 31.02 -3.16 -17.36
C SER A 145 29.84 -3.15 -16.40
N LEU A 146 29.12 -2.03 -16.28
CA LEU A 146 27.95 -1.90 -15.42
C LEU A 146 26.77 -2.66 -16.01
N SER A 147 26.54 -2.53 -17.31
CA SER A 147 25.47 -3.22 -18.05
C SER A 147 25.65 -4.74 -18.00
N ARG A 148 26.90 -5.24 -18.12
CA ARG A 148 27.20 -6.67 -17.93
C ARG A 148 26.90 -7.16 -16.51
N LYS A 149 27.24 -6.37 -15.48
CA LYS A 149 26.87 -6.71 -14.07
C LYS A 149 25.36 -6.78 -13.88
N LEU A 150 24.63 -5.90 -14.54
CA LEU A 150 23.16 -5.88 -14.51
C LEU A 150 22.53 -7.00 -15.33
N GLN A 151 23.31 -7.68 -16.19
CA GLN A 151 22.87 -8.75 -17.09
C GLN A 151 21.84 -8.29 -18.12
N VAL A 152 21.95 -7.04 -18.58
CA VAL A 152 21.04 -6.48 -19.59
C VAL A 152 21.64 -6.59 -21.00
N PRO A 153 20.89 -7.06 -22.00
CA PRO A 153 21.37 -7.20 -23.38
C PRO A 153 21.57 -5.82 -24.07
N PRO A 154 22.52 -5.71 -25.02
CA PRO A 154 22.72 -4.52 -25.83
C PRO A 154 21.58 -4.28 -26.84
N GLY A 155 21.45 -3.04 -27.33
CA GLY A 155 20.55 -2.67 -28.45
C GLY A 155 19.10 -2.41 -28.06
N ARG A 156 18.75 -2.53 -26.77
CA ARG A 156 17.45 -2.18 -26.21
C ARG A 156 17.60 -1.53 -24.85
N SER A 157 16.67 -0.64 -24.54
CA SER A 157 16.52 -0.02 -23.24
C SER A 157 16.07 -1.05 -22.20
N SER A 158 16.49 -0.87 -20.95
CA SER A 158 16.05 -1.70 -19.83
C SER A 158 15.70 -0.84 -18.63
N VAL A 159 14.60 -1.16 -17.97
CA VAL A 159 14.23 -0.61 -16.67
C VAL A 159 14.30 -1.72 -15.64
N ILE A 160 14.99 -1.49 -14.54
CA ILE A 160 15.09 -2.44 -13.42
C ILE A 160 14.52 -1.75 -12.19
N VAL A 161 13.59 -2.43 -11.50
CA VAL A 161 13.00 -1.95 -10.24
C VAL A 161 13.63 -2.70 -9.08
N VAL A 162 13.99 -1.93 -8.07
CA VAL A 162 14.69 -2.39 -6.87
C VAL A 162 13.84 -2.02 -5.67
N ASP A 163 13.65 -2.96 -4.74
CA ASP A 163 12.97 -2.65 -3.49
C ASP A 163 13.91 -1.94 -2.50
N ALA A 164 13.37 -1.48 -1.37
CA ALA A 164 14.18 -0.82 -0.34
C ALA A 164 15.19 -1.75 0.37
N ALA A 165 15.12 -3.06 0.15
CA ALA A 165 16.12 -4.02 0.61
C ALA A 165 17.31 -4.14 -0.36
N GLY A 166 17.23 -3.52 -1.54
CA GLY A 166 18.24 -3.60 -2.57
C GLY A 166 18.11 -4.82 -3.49
N TYR A 167 16.95 -5.47 -3.55
CA TYR A 167 16.68 -6.62 -4.41
C TYR A 167 15.92 -6.22 -5.66
N ILE A 168 16.26 -6.85 -6.78
CA ILE A 168 15.58 -6.64 -8.07
C ILE A 168 14.23 -7.36 -8.02
N VAL A 169 13.15 -6.58 -7.96
CA VAL A 169 11.77 -7.07 -7.82
C VAL A 169 10.96 -7.00 -9.12
N GLY A 170 11.53 -6.40 -10.17
CA GLY A 170 10.90 -6.39 -11.48
C GLY A 170 11.59 -5.45 -12.45
N GLY A 171 10.90 -5.15 -13.55
CA GLY A 171 11.43 -4.37 -14.67
C GLY A 171 11.15 -5.01 -16.01
N PHE A 172 11.71 -4.44 -17.07
CA PHE A 172 11.61 -4.96 -18.43
C PHE A 172 12.83 -4.60 -19.25
N THR A 173 13.05 -5.35 -20.34
CA THR A 173 14.05 -5.03 -21.36
C THR A 173 13.41 -5.06 -22.74
N GLY A 174 13.49 -3.94 -23.44
CA GLY A 174 12.85 -3.79 -24.73
C GLY A 174 11.35 -3.53 -24.62
N LEU A 175 10.83 -2.61 -25.43
CA LEU A 175 9.40 -2.56 -25.74
C LEU A 175 9.08 -3.54 -26.89
N GLN A 176 8.06 -4.37 -26.73
CA GLN A 176 7.62 -5.31 -27.78
C GLN A 176 6.58 -4.67 -28.70
N GLY A 177 6.91 -4.37 -29.96
CA GLY A 177 5.95 -3.92 -30.99
C GLY A 177 6.31 -2.58 -31.65
N GLU A 178 5.53 -2.17 -32.66
CA GLU A 178 5.62 -0.85 -33.31
C GLU A 178 4.65 0.15 -32.66
N LEU A 179 5.17 1.00 -31.77
CA LEU A 179 4.70 2.35 -31.38
C LEU A 179 3.37 2.59 -30.59
N SER A 180 3.45 3.70 -29.83
CA SER A 180 2.49 4.55 -29.07
C SER A 180 1.62 4.00 -27.94
N ASP A 181 0.81 2.95 -28.14
CA ASP A 181 -0.18 2.59 -27.12
C ASP A 181 0.44 1.79 -25.96
N LEU A 182 1.71 1.40 -26.13
CA LEU A 182 2.45 0.47 -25.29
C LEU A 182 3.00 1.08 -23.98
N ASP A 183 3.13 2.39 -23.89
CA ASP A 183 3.78 3.06 -22.76
C ASP A 183 3.03 2.91 -21.43
N GLN A 184 1.70 3.00 -21.49
CA GLN A 184 0.87 3.08 -20.29
C GLN A 184 0.91 1.80 -19.43
N ALA A 185 0.85 0.61 -20.04
CA ALA A 185 0.84 -0.63 -19.25
C ALA A 185 2.22 -1.02 -18.71
N TYR A 186 3.32 -0.74 -19.43
CA TYR A 186 4.66 -0.88 -18.84
C TYR A 186 4.82 0.08 -17.67
N GLU A 187 4.34 1.32 -17.82
CA GLU A 187 4.35 2.29 -16.73
C GLU A 187 3.47 1.84 -15.56
N ASN A 188 2.27 1.32 -15.79
CA ASN A 188 1.39 0.83 -14.71
C ASN A 188 1.99 -0.38 -13.98
N GLU A 189 2.69 -1.29 -14.68
CA GLU A 189 3.38 -2.38 -13.99
C GLU A 189 4.52 -1.85 -13.10
N LEU A 190 5.31 -0.88 -13.61
CA LEU A 190 6.31 -0.22 -12.78
C LEU A 190 5.66 0.53 -11.60
N ARG A 191 4.55 1.24 -11.82
CA ARG A 191 3.80 1.94 -10.78
C ARG A 191 3.29 0.98 -9.72
N ARG A 192 2.75 -0.18 -10.11
CA ARG A 192 2.30 -1.24 -9.20
C ARG A 192 3.43 -1.74 -8.32
N ILE A 193 4.59 -2.08 -8.90
CA ILE A 193 5.77 -2.54 -8.14
C ILE A 193 6.31 -1.43 -7.22
N LEU A 194 6.22 -0.17 -7.65
CA LEU A 194 6.67 1.01 -6.90
C LEU A 194 5.63 1.55 -5.91
N HIS A 195 4.43 0.96 -5.83
CA HIS A 195 3.28 1.45 -5.05
C HIS A 195 2.84 2.89 -5.39
N LEU A 196 2.93 3.23 -6.67
CA LEU A 196 2.42 4.46 -7.24
C LEU A 196 1.01 4.24 -7.81
N GLN A 197 0.24 5.31 -7.90
CA GLN A 197 -1.09 5.27 -8.53
C GLN A 197 -0.97 4.99 -10.04
N ASP A 198 -1.81 4.09 -10.55
CA ASP A 198 -1.95 3.78 -11.97
C ASP A 198 -2.38 5.01 -12.80
N ILE A 199 -1.97 5.03 -14.06
CA ILE A 199 -2.41 6.00 -15.06
C ILE A 199 -3.38 5.33 -16.06
N GLY A 200 -4.55 5.92 -16.29
CA GLY A 200 -5.56 5.43 -17.25
C GLY A 200 -6.74 4.65 -16.64
N GLY A 201 -7.77 4.38 -17.45
CA GLY A 201 -8.99 3.68 -17.05
C GLY A 201 -8.70 2.27 -16.58
N SER A 202 -8.49 2.12 -15.27
CA SER A 202 -8.11 0.85 -14.67
C SER A 202 -9.25 -0.16 -14.79
N VAL A 203 -8.99 -1.24 -15.51
CA VAL A 203 -9.85 -2.45 -15.55
C VAL A 203 -9.73 -3.22 -14.22
N THR A 204 -8.80 -2.81 -13.36
CA THR A 204 -8.57 -3.40 -12.04
C THR A 204 -9.53 -2.79 -11.01
N PRO A 205 -10.19 -3.61 -10.18
CA PRO A 205 -10.94 -3.10 -9.04
C PRO A 205 -10.06 -2.23 -8.14
N ALA A 206 -10.54 -1.03 -7.81
CA ALA A 206 -9.80 -0.07 -7.01
C ALA A 206 -10.74 0.73 -6.12
N LEU A 207 -10.29 1.05 -4.89
CA LEU A 207 -11.10 1.78 -3.89
C LEU A 207 -12.45 1.11 -3.62
N GLY A 208 -12.54 -0.22 -3.74
CA GLY A 208 -13.76 -1.00 -3.63
C GLY A 208 -14.77 -0.83 -4.78
N LEU A 209 -14.41 -0.10 -5.85
CA LEU A 209 -15.20 0.00 -7.07
C LEU A 209 -14.88 -1.15 -8.02
N MET A 210 -15.91 -1.65 -8.70
CA MET A 210 -15.84 -2.71 -9.71
C MET A 210 -16.14 -2.09 -11.08
N PRO A 211 -15.10 -1.79 -11.89
CA PRO A 211 -15.29 -1.10 -13.16
C PRO A 211 -16.01 -2.00 -14.18
N GLN A 212 -16.64 -1.39 -15.19
CA GLN A 212 -17.17 -2.14 -16.33
C GLN A 212 -16.02 -2.77 -17.12
N ALA A 213 -16.16 -4.04 -17.46
CA ALA A 213 -15.19 -4.76 -18.26
C ALA A 213 -15.19 -4.23 -19.70
N PRO A 214 -14.02 -3.88 -20.27
CA PRO A 214 -13.95 -3.51 -21.68
C PRO A 214 -14.49 -4.63 -22.58
N ASN A 215 -15.20 -4.28 -23.64
CA ASN A 215 -15.66 -5.27 -24.60
C ASN A 215 -14.45 -5.93 -25.29
N PHE A 216 -14.54 -7.22 -25.57
CA PHE A 216 -13.54 -7.96 -26.35
C PHE A 216 -14.22 -8.81 -27.41
N GLU A 217 -13.43 -9.15 -28.43
CA GLU A 217 -13.78 -10.11 -29.48
C GLU A 217 -12.56 -11.00 -29.72
N VAL A 218 -12.73 -12.31 -29.49
CA VAL A 218 -11.62 -13.29 -29.60
C VAL A 218 -12.06 -14.49 -30.41
N LYS A 219 -11.10 -15.17 -31.04
CA LYS A 219 -11.37 -16.25 -32.00
C LYS A 219 -10.80 -17.57 -31.49
N SER A 220 -11.60 -18.63 -31.48
CA SER A 220 -11.15 -19.98 -31.15
C SER A 220 -10.27 -20.58 -32.26
N LEU A 221 -9.62 -21.70 -31.95
CA LEU A 221 -8.83 -22.44 -32.95
C LEU A 221 -9.67 -23.02 -34.10
N ASP A 222 -10.96 -23.27 -33.86
CA ASP A 222 -11.92 -23.78 -34.85
C ASP A 222 -12.60 -22.65 -35.65
N GLY A 223 -12.36 -21.40 -35.24
CA GLY A 223 -12.81 -20.21 -35.95
C GLY A 223 -14.05 -19.53 -35.39
N GLU A 224 -14.70 -20.13 -34.38
CA GLU A 224 -15.77 -19.51 -33.61
C GLU A 224 -15.30 -18.21 -32.94
N VAL A 225 -16.13 -17.18 -33.01
CA VAL A 225 -15.86 -15.87 -32.42
C VAL A 225 -16.69 -15.71 -31.16
N VAL A 226 -16.09 -15.23 -30.09
CA VAL A 226 -16.77 -14.92 -28.82
C VAL A 226 -16.60 -13.44 -28.50
N LYS A 227 -17.72 -12.78 -28.21
CA LYS A 227 -17.75 -11.38 -27.79
C LYS A 227 -18.28 -11.26 -26.36
N LEU A 228 -17.68 -10.38 -25.55
CA LEU A 228 -18.19 -10.15 -24.19
C LEU A 228 -19.65 -9.65 -24.20
N SER A 229 -20.04 -8.85 -25.20
CA SER A 229 -21.43 -8.40 -25.39
C SER A 229 -22.45 -9.53 -25.54
N GLU A 230 -22.04 -10.69 -26.04
CA GLU A 230 -22.89 -11.89 -26.20
C GLU A 230 -22.97 -12.72 -24.92
N LEU A 231 -22.06 -12.49 -23.97
CA LEU A 231 -21.99 -13.15 -22.66
C LEU A 231 -22.72 -12.35 -21.57
N LYS A 232 -23.59 -11.40 -21.93
CA LYS A 232 -24.35 -10.61 -20.95
C LYS A 232 -25.21 -11.51 -20.06
N GLY A 233 -25.17 -11.27 -18.75
CA GLY A 233 -25.88 -12.11 -17.75
C GLY A 233 -25.14 -13.40 -17.38
N LYS A 234 -23.97 -13.66 -17.97
CA LYS A 234 -23.08 -14.78 -17.66
C LYS A 234 -21.93 -14.31 -16.78
N VAL A 235 -21.32 -15.25 -16.07
CA VAL A 235 -20.06 -15.02 -15.35
C VAL A 235 -18.92 -15.42 -16.25
N VAL A 236 -17.95 -14.52 -16.45
CA VAL A 236 -16.83 -14.75 -17.37
C VAL A 236 -15.51 -14.75 -16.60
N VAL A 237 -14.71 -15.78 -16.78
CA VAL A 237 -13.30 -15.81 -16.35
C VAL A 237 -12.46 -15.62 -17.61
N PHE A 238 -11.98 -14.39 -17.82
CA PHE A 238 -11.18 -14.00 -18.97
C PHE A 238 -9.70 -14.05 -18.61
N VAL A 239 -8.90 -14.81 -19.34
CA VAL A 239 -7.51 -15.09 -18.93
C VAL A 239 -6.56 -14.91 -20.09
N PHE A 240 -5.57 -14.04 -19.95
CA PHE A 240 -4.44 -14.01 -20.85
C PHE A 240 -3.36 -14.99 -20.41
N PHE A 241 -2.88 -15.82 -21.33
CA PHE A 241 -1.89 -16.84 -21.05
C PHE A 241 -0.84 -16.95 -22.16
N ALA A 242 0.33 -17.49 -21.82
CA ALA A 242 1.34 -17.88 -22.81
C ALA A 242 1.43 -19.41 -22.90
N PRO A 243 1.48 -19.99 -24.12
CA PRO A 243 1.38 -21.43 -24.29
C PRO A 243 2.59 -22.23 -23.77
N THR A 244 3.71 -21.56 -23.50
CA THR A 244 4.92 -22.18 -22.96
C THR A 244 5.20 -21.77 -21.50
N CYS A 245 4.22 -21.19 -20.80
CA CYS A 245 4.37 -20.74 -19.42
C CYS A 245 3.83 -21.79 -18.43
N PRO A 246 4.67 -22.37 -17.54
CA PRO A 246 4.23 -23.39 -16.58
C PRO A 246 3.16 -22.91 -15.59
N HIS A 247 3.22 -21.64 -15.18
CA HIS A 247 2.20 -21.03 -14.32
C HIS A 247 0.85 -20.92 -15.05
N CYS A 248 0.87 -20.60 -16.35
CA CYS A 248 -0.33 -20.60 -17.17
C CYS A 248 -0.94 -22.01 -17.28
N HIS A 249 -0.12 -23.03 -17.50
CA HIS A 249 -0.58 -24.42 -17.58
C HIS A 249 -1.31 -24.85 -16.31
N THR A 250 -0.72 -24.55 -15.15
CA THR A 250 -1.31 -24.83 -13.83
C THR A 250 -2.66 -24.13 -13.68
N THR A 251 -2.73 -22.84 -14.01
CA THR A 251 -3.98 -22.07 -13.97
C THR A 251 -5.05 -22.62 -14.92
N LEU A 252 -4.70 -22.98 -16.15
CA LEU A 252 -5.68 -23.52 -17.12
C LEU A 252 -6.25 -24.86 -16.66
N GLN A 253 -5.41 -25.75 -16.09
CA GLN A 253 -5.87 -27.01 -15.52
C GLN A 253 -6.78 -26.79 -14.30
N PHE A 254 -6.43 -25.85 -13.42
CA PHE A 254 -7.28 -25.43 -12.31
C PHE A 254 -8.64 -24.94 -12.78
N LEU A 255 -8.67 -24.05 -13.79
CA LEU A 255 -9.88 -23.47 -14.35
C LEU A 255 -10.77 -24.51 -15.03
N ASP A 256 -10.17 -25.42 -15.80
CA ASP A 256 -10.87 -26.57 -16.39
C ASP A 256 -11.52 -27.44 -15.30
N GLY A 257 -10.76 -27.76 -14.25
CA GLY A 257 -11.27 -28.51 -13.10
C GLY A 257 -12.34 -27.75 -12.31
N LEU A 258 -12.27 -26.42 -12.22
CA LEU A 258 -13.29 -25.57 -11.61
C LEU A 258 -14.59 -25.62 -12.41
N ALA A 259 -14.52 -25.42 -13.73
CA ALA A 259 -15.68 -25.51 -14.62
C ALA A 259 -16.38 -26.87 -14.50
N ARG A 260 -15.61 -27.97 -14.55
CA ARG A 260 -16.15 -29.34 -14.42
C ARG A 260 -16.77 -29.64 -13.07
N ARG A 261 -16.26 -29.07 -11.97
CA ARG A 261 -16.83 -29.24 -10.62
C ARG A 261 -18.08 -28.40 -10.41
N LEU A 262 -18.12 -27.19 -10.96
CA LEU A 262 -19.26 -26.28 -10.78
C LEU A 262 -20.44 -26.65 -11.69
N GLN A 263 -20.17 -27.15 -12.91
CA GLN A 263 -21.16 -27.52 -13.92
C GLN A 263 -22.25 -26.45 -14.12
N GLN A 264 -21.85 -25.18 -14.04
CA GLN A 264 -22.77 -24.06 -14.17
C GLN A 264 -22.85 -23.62 -15.63
N PRO A 265 -24.04 -23.66 -16.27
CA PRO A 265 -24.20 -23.24 -17.66
C PRO A 265 -24.04 -21.73 -17.87
N ASP A 266 -23.99 -20.97 -16.76
CA ASP A 266 -23.75 -19.53 -16.77
C ASP A 266 -22.27 -19.15 -16.60
N LEU A 267 -21.37 -20.12 -16.42
CA LEU A 267 -19.93 -19.88 -16.30
C LEU A 267 -19.23 -20.08 -17.65
N HIS A 268 -18.58 -19.03 -18.14
CA HIS A 268 -17.76 -19.07 -19.33
C HIS A 268 -16.30 -18.77 -18.99
N ILE A 269 -15.39 -19.68 -19.34
CA ILE A 269 -13.95 -19.47 -19.19
C ILE A 269 -13.39 -19.21 -20.58
N VAL A 270 -12.74 -18.06 -20.75
CA VAL A 270 -12.24 -17.58 -22.04
C VAL A 270 -10.72 -17.38 -21.93
N PRO A 271 -9.93 -18.45 -22.08
CA PRO A 271 -8.48 -18.37 -22.10
C PRO A 271 -7.99 -17.89 -23.47
N VAL A 272 -7.32 -16.74 -23.49
CA VAL A 272 -6.79 -16.07 -24.67
C VAL A 272 -5.27 -16.15 -24.67
N SER A 273 -4.72 -16.73 -25.73
CA SER A 273 -3.28 -16.80 -25.93
C SER A 273 -2.73 -15.44 -26.36
N VAL A 274 -1.63 -15.02 -25.73
CA VAL A 274 -0.81 -13.88 -26.20
C VAL A 274 0.02 -14.21 -27.46
N SER A 275 -0.03 -15.45 -27.93
CA SER A 275 0.61 -15.92 -29.15
C SER A 275 -0.41 -16.48 -30.15
N ASN A 276 -0.30 -16.07 -31.42
CA ASN A 276 -1.19 -16.54 -32.48
C ASN A 276 -0.67 -17.79 -33.23
N ARG A 277 0.32 -18.50 -32.67
CA ARG A 277 0.92 -19.69 -33.28
C ARG A 277 0.04 -20.92 -33.03
N ARG A 278 -0.87 -21.22 -33.97
CA ARG A 278 -1.83 -22.33 -33.89
C ARG A 278 -1.23 -23.67 -33.45
N TYR A 279 -0.16 -24.12 -34.10
CA TYR A 279 0.45 -25.43 -33.77
C TYR A 279 0.94 -25.53 -32.32
N VAL A 280 1.42 -24.43 -31.73
CA VAL A 280 1.88 -24.40 -30.33
C VAL A 280 0.70 -24.52 -29.37
N LEU A 281 -0.45 -23.94 -29.75
CA LEU A 281 -1.66 -23.98 -28.94
C LEU A 281 -2.32 -25.35 -28.99
N GLU A 282 -2.38 -25.97 -30.17
CA GLU A 282 -2.91 -27.32 -30.35
C GLU A 282 -2.09 -28.34 -29.54
N ASP A 283 -0.76 -28.28 -29.65
CA ASP A 283 0.16 -29.13 -28.87
C ASP A 283 -0.02 -28.93 -27.35
N MET A 284 -0.13 -27.67 -26.90
CA MET A 284 -0.37 -27.38 -25.48
C MET A 284 -1.71 -27.95 -24.99
N VAL A 285 -2.80 -27.76 -25.75
CA VAL A 285 -4.13 -28.27 -25.37
C VAL A 285 -4.11 -29.80 -25.25
N GLU A 286 -3.48 -30.48 -26.21
CA GLU A 286 -3.31 -31.93 -26.20
C GLU A 286 -2.50 -32.41 -24.98
N GLN A 287 -1.36 -31.77 -24.72
CA GLN A 287 -0.48 -32.12 -23.58
C GLN A 287 -1.14 -31.89 -22.22
N LEU A 288 -1.92 -30.81 -22.07
CA LEU A 288 -2.57 -30.47 -20.81
C LEU A 288 -3.86 -31.28 -20.57
N GLY A 289 -4.47 -31.84 -21.63
CA GLY A 289 -5.70 -32.61 -21.54
C GLY A 289 -6.91 -31.80 -21.05
N ILE A 290 -6.92 -30.48 -21.30
CA ILE A 290 -8.02 -29.59 -20.92
C ILE A 290 -9.17 -29.66 -21.94
N GLN A 291 -10.41 -29.47 -21.47
CA GLN A 291 -11.61 -29.45 -22.31
C GLN A 291 -12.04 -28.02 -22.67
N LEU A 292 -11.40 -27.02 -22.07
CA LEU A 292 -11.66 -25.62 -22.36
C LEU A 292 -11.28 -25.27 -23.80
N ALA A 293 -12.17 -24.54 -24.48
CA ALA A 293 -11.84 -23.90 -25.74
C ALA A 293 -10.78 -22.82 -25.51
N VAL A 294 -9.76 -22.79 -26.37
CA VAL A 294 -8.68 -21.81 -26.35
C VAL A 294 -8.86 -20.80 -27.48
N TYR A 295 -8.61 -19.53 -27.16
CA TYR A 295 -8.81 -18.40 -28.05
C TYR A 295 -7.49 -17.70 -28.40
N VAL A 296 -7.47 -17.03 -29.53
CA VAL A 296 -6.42 -16.11 -29.98
C VAL A 296 -6.98 -14.70 -30.12
N ASP A 297 -6.08 -13.72 -30.03
CA ASP A 297 -6.34 -12.29 -30.22
C ASP A 297 -5.49 -11.79 -31.40
N PRO A 298 -5.93 -12.01 -32.66
CA PRO A 298 -5.09 -11.81 -33.84
C PRO A 298 -4.59 -10.36 -34.01
N ASP A 299 -5.41 -9.40 -33.62
CA ASP A 299 -5.14 -7.97 -33.78
C ASP A 299 -4.72 -7.29 -32.46
N ASN A 300 -4.53 -8.07 -31.39
CA ASN A 300 -4.22 -7.62 -30.03
C ASN A 300 -5.25 -6.63 -29.46
N SER A 301 -6.48 -6.62 -29.95
CA SER A 301 -7.53 -5.68 -29.52
C SER A 301 -7.94 -5.93 -28.08
N ALA A 302 -8.09 -7.19 -27.68
CA ALA A 302 -8.44 -7.56 -26.31
C ALA A 302 -7.29 -7.23 -25.35
N GLN A 303 -6.04 -7.54 -25.73
CA GLN A 303 -4.86 -7.18 -24.95
C GLN A 303 -4.76 -5.66 -24.73
N ARG A 304 -5.01 -4.85 -25.78
CA ARG A 304 -5.06 -3.39 -25.65
C ARG A 304 -6.19 -2.93 -24.73
N ALA A 305 -7.40 -3.44 -24.92
CA ALA A 305 -8.58 -3.03 -24.15
C ALA A 305 -8.41 -3.31 -22.65
N TYR A 306 -7.77 -4.42 -22.28
CA TYR A 306 -7.51 -4.81 -20.89
C TYR A 306 -6.17 -4.30 -20.35
N ALA A 307 -5.44 -3.50 -21.14
CA ALA A 307 -4.07 -3.07 -20.83
C ALA A 307 -3.13 -4.24 -20.43
N HIS A 308 -3.36 -5.43 -21.00
CA HIS A 308 -2.54 -6.61 -20.76
C HIS A 308 -1.19 -6.46 -21.48
N ARG A 309 -0.06 -6.73 -20.83
CA ARG A 309 1.24 -6.72 -21.53
C ARG A 309 2.19 -7.88 -21.33
N HIS A 310 2.50 -8.38 -20.13
CA HIS A 310 3.49 -9.48 -20.02
C HIS A 310 3.33 -10.37 -18.80
N VAL A 311 2.42 -10.02 -17.90
CA VAL A 311 2.18 -10.83 -16.71
C VAL A 311 1.17 -11.89 -17.11
N VAL A 312 1.63 -13.13 -17.20
CA VAL A 312 0.78 -14.27 -17.49
C VAL A 312 0.98 -15.33 -16.40
N PRO A 313 -0.09 -15.93 -15.86
CA PRO A 313 -1.49 -15.68 -16.21
C PRO A 313 -2.01 -14.34 -15.63
N ASP A 314 -2.79 -13.61 -16.43
CA ASP A 314 -3.58 -12.41 -16.03
C ASP A 314 -5.06 -12.78 -16.13
N ILE A 315 -5.70 -12.84 -14.97
CA ILE A 315 -7.02 -13.46 -14.79
C ILE A 315 -8.00 -12.37 -14.36
N VAL A 316 -9.07 -12.22 -15.12
CA VAL A 316 -10.13 -11.23 -14.88
C VAL A 316 -11.44 -11.99 -14.65
N VAL A 317 -12.06 -11.78 -13.50
CA VAL A 317 -13.39 -12.32 -13.18
C VAL A 317 -14.42 -11.23 -13.41
N ILE A 318 -15.39 -11.51 -14.29
CA ILE A 318 -16.44 -10.58 -14.72
C ILE A 318 -17.79 -11.14 -14.25
N ASP A 319 -18.58 -10.32 -13.55
CA ASP A 319 -19.91 -10.69 -13.07
C ASP A 319 -21.00 -10.60 -14.16
N ARG A 320 -22.23 -11.00 -13.79
CA ARG A 320 -23.39 -11.00 -14.69
C ARG A 320 -23.77 -9.61 -15.21
N GLU A 321 -23.36 -8.56 -14.50
CA GLU A 321 -23.57 -7.16 -14.88
C GLU A 321 -22.44 -6.61 -15.77
N GLY A 322 -21.46 -7.44 -16.13
CA GLY A 322 -20.31 -7.05 -16.96
C GLY A 322 -19.26 -6.26 -16.18
N ARG A 323 -19.24 -6.32 -14.85
CA ARG A 323 -18.23 -5.63 -14.03
C ARG A 323 -17.08 -6.56 -13.71
N VAL A 324 -15.87 -6.01 -13.68
CA VAL A 324 -14.70 -6.71 -13.16
C VAL A 324 -14.78 -6.74 -11.65
N VAL A 325 -14.95 -7.94 -11.08
CA VAL A 325 -15.03 -8.16 -9.63
C VAL A 325 -13.68 -8.56 -9.03
N ALA A 326 -12.79 -9.15 -9.85
CA ALA A 326 -11.41 -9.42 -9.46
C ALA A 326 -10.48 -9.40 -10.68
N ARG A 327 -9.23 -8.98 -10.47
CA ARG A 327 -8.12 -9.16 -11.41
C ARG A 327 -6.91 -9.67 -10.64
N LEU A 328 -6.33 -10.76 -11.11
CA LEU A 328 -5.28 -11.50 -10.40
C LEU A 328 -4.14 -11.84 -11.35
N HIS A 329 -2.93 -11.85 -10.79
CA HIS A 329 -1.73 -12.24 -11.49
C HIS A 329 -1.08 -13.40 -10.73
N GLY A 330 -0.75 -14.49 -11.44
CA GLY A 330 -0.09 -15.67 -10.85
C GLY A 330 -1.01 -16.87 -10.64
N SER A 331 -0.42 -17.96 -10.16
CA SER A 331 -1.01 -19.31 -10.15
C SER A 331 -0.82 -20.02 -8.81
N ASP A 332 -0.91 -19.30 -7.68
CA ASP A 332 -0.76 -19.90 -6.35
C ASP A 332 -2.12 -20.26 -5.72
N ALA A 333 -2.06 -20.97 -4.59
CA ALA A 333 -3.26 -21.43 -3.87
C ALA A 333 -4.17 -20.26 -3.43
N ARG A 334 -3.61 -19.07 -3.17
CA ARG A 334 -4.38 -17.89 -2.79
C ARG A 334 -5.14 -17.34 -3.99
N ALA A 335 -4.50 -17.26 -5.15
CA ALA A 335 -5.15 -16.87 -6.40
C ALA A 335 -6.29 -17.84 -6.75
N GLU A 336 -6.06 -19.15 -6.64
CA GLU A 336 -7.10 -20.17 -6.85
C GLU A 336 -8.29 -20.02 -5.88
N ALA A 337 -8.02 -19.72 -4.61
CA ALA A 337 -9.04 -19.45 -3.60
C ALA A 337 -9.89 -18.22 -3.97
N LEU A 338 -9.24 -17.09 -4.30
CA LEU A 338 -9.92 -15.86 -4.72
C LEU A 338 -10.76 -16.07 -5.98
N ILE A 339 -10.22 -16.73 -7.01
CA ILE A 339 -10.97 -17.04 -8.25
C ILE A 339 -12.19 -17.89 -7.93
N THR A 340 -11.99 -18.97 -7.15
CA THR A 340 -13.09 -19.86 -6.77
C THR A 340 -14.19 -19.11 -6.03
N MET A 341 -13.83 -18.27 -5.07
CA MET A 341 -14.78 -17.52 -4.27
C MET A 341 -15.51 -16.46 -5.09
N GLU A 342 -14.80 -15.68 -5.93
CA GLU A 342 -15.43 -14.64 -6.76
C GLU A 342 -16.33 -15.22 -7.85
N VAL A 343 -15.91 -16.31 -8.50
CA VAL A 343 -16.74 -17.01 -9.48
C VAL A 343 -18.02 -17.52 -8.83
N ARG A 344 -17.92 -18.16 -7.66
CA ARG A 344 -19.09 -18.67 -6.94
C ARG A 344 -20.01 -17.55 -6.47
N GLN A 345 -19.44 -16.46 -5.96
CA GLN A 345 -20.18 -15.26 -5.60
C GLN A 345 -20.94 -14.67 -6.80
N ALA A 346 -20.28 -14.50 -7.93
CA ALA A 346 -20.88 -13.95 -9.16
C ALA A 346 -21.96 -14.88 -9.74
N LEU A 347 -21.79 -16.20 -9.59
CA LEU A 347 -22.79 -17.20 -9.99
C LEU A 347 -24.00 -17.24 -9.03
N GLY A 348 -23.88 -16.65 -7.83
CA GLY A 348 -24.92 -16.71 -6.81
C GLY A 348 -25.05 -18.11 -6.17
N VAL A 349 -23.98 -18.90 -6.21
CA VAL A 349 -23.91 -20.21 -5.54
C VAL A 349 -23.18 -20.06 -4.20
N GLU A 350 -23.42 -21.00 -3.28
CA GLU A 350 -22.83 -20.97 -1.94
C GLU A 350 -21.31 -20.79 -1.99
N ASN A 351 -20.76 -19.84 -1.25
CA ASN A 351 -19.33 -19.53 -1.31
C ASN A 351 -18.55 -20.25 -0.19
N PRO A 352 -17.58 -21.13 -0.48
CA PRO A 352 -16.74 -21.73 0.55
C PRO A 352 -15.80 -20.67 1.14
N LEU A 353 -15.60 -20.70 2.46
CA LEU A 353 -14.66 -19.84 3.16
C LEU A 353 -13.23 -20.38 2.96
N LEU A 354 -12.63 -20.12 1.79
CA LEU A 354 -11.27 -20.54 1.43
C LEU A 354 -10.21 -19.58 2.00
N LEU A 355 -10.31 -19.34 3.31
CA LEU A 355 -9.39 -18.51 4.08
C LEU A 355 -8.21 -19.36 4.58
N ASP A 356 -7.07 -18.71 4.81
CA ASP A 356 -5.92 -19.39 5.42
C ASP A 356 -6.28 -19.83 6.84
N ARG A 357 -6.16 -21.13 7.11
CA ARG A 357 -6.51 -21.73 8.40
C ARG A 357 -5.47 -21.44 9.48
N ASN A 358 -4.21 -21.26 9.10
CA ASN A 358 -3.08 -21.16 10.01
C ASN A 358 -2.41 -19.77 9.96
N GLY A 359 -2.75 -18.95 8.95
CA GLY A 359 -2.19 -17.63 8.72
C GLY A 359 -3.23 -16.53 8.63
N TYR A 360 -2.90 -15.52 7.82
CA TYR A 360 -3.75 -14.40 7.49
C TYR A 360 -4.12 -14.48 6.01
N SER A 361 -5.34 -14.05 5.68
CA SER A 361 -5.90 -14.19 4.32
C SER A 361 -5.74 -12.91 3.49
N GLY A 362 -5.66 -11.77 4.17
CA GLY A 362 -5.76 -10.45 3.58
C GLY A 362 -7.20 -10.06 3.28
N GLU A 363 -7.39 -8.75 3.12
CA GLU A 363 -8.68 -8.09 2.92
C GLU A 363 -9.44 -8.58 1.68
N GLN A 364 -8.74 -8.94 0.59
CA GLN A 364 -9.38 -9.23 -0.70
C GLN A 364 -10.29 -10.46 -0.64
N LEU A 365 -9.94 -11.47 0.17
CA LEU A 365 -10.77 -12.65 0.39
C LEU A 365 -12.05 -12.29 1.19
N CYS A 366 -11.96 -11.27 2.04
CA CYS A 366 -13.12 -10.77 2.79
C CYS A 366 -14.04 -9.95 1.86
N GLN A 367 -13.47 -9.17 0.94
CA GLN A 367 -14.20 -8.36 -0.04
C GLN A 367 -15.22 -9.18 -0.82
N THR A 368 -14.92 -10.43 -1.18
CA THR A 368 -15.80 -11.27 -1.98
C THR A 368 -17.21 -11.39 -1.38
N CYS A 369 -17.33 -11.50 -0.06
CA CYS A 369 -18.62 -11.58 0.64
C CYS A 369 -19.01 -10.27 1.34
N HIS A 370 -18.04 -9.44 1.73
CA HIS A 370 -18.24 -8.20 2.50
C HIS A 370 -17.92 -6.94 1.69
N ARG A 371 -18.51 -6.81 0.50
CA ARG A 371 -18.21 -5.71 -0.45
C ARG A 371 -18.46 -4.31 0.14
N ASP A 372 -19.57 -4.11 0.85
CA ASP A 372 -19.89 -2.80 1.44
C ASP A 372 -18.91 -2.42 2.56
N GLN A 373 -18.57 -3.37 3.44
CA GLN A 373 -17.60 -3.14 4.51
C GLN A 373 -16.23 -2.84 3.92
N HIS A 374 -15.80 -3.61 2.93
CA HIS A 374 -14.56 -3.36 2.20
C HIS A 374 -14.52 -1.99 1.55
N GLN A 375 -15.58 -1.59 0.85
CA GLN A 375 -15.67 -0.26 0.23
C GLN A 375 -15.51 0.87 1.24
N THR A 376 -16.12 0.75 2.43
CA THR A 376 -15.94 1.76 3.47
C THR A 376 -14.54 1.73 4.07
N TRP A 377 -13.94 0.55 4.26
CA TRP A 377 -12.57 0.39 4.76
C TRP A 377 -11.52 0.96 3.79
N ALA A 378 -11.66 0.69 2.49
CA ALA A 378 -10.75 1.14 1.44
C ALA A 378 -10.67 2.68 1.34
N LEU A 379 -11.59 3.40 1.97
CA LEU A 379 -11.60 4.86 2.03
C LEU A 379 -11.00 5.42 3.32
N THR A 380 -10.57 4.57 4.25
CA THR A 380 -9.91 4.99 5.50
C THR A 380 -8.40 5.05 5.35
N ASN A 381 -7.72 5.82 6.22
CA ASN A 381 -6.26 5.88 6.24
C ASN A 381 -5.61 4.52 6.59
N HIS A 382 -6.36 3.58 7.19
CA HIS A 382 -5.87 2.23 7.49
C HIS A 382 -5.50 1.45 6.23
N ALA A 383 -6.31 1.55 5.16
CA ALA A 383 -6.02 0.93 3.87
C ALA A 383 -4.74 1.49 3.22
N TYR A 384 -4.34 2.70 3.59
CA TYR A 384 -3.14 3.39 3.10
C TYR A 384 -1.96 3.35 4.07
N ALA A 385 -2.10 2.73 5.24
CA ALA A 385 -1.12 2.82 6.30
C ALA A 385 0.27 2.37 5.84
N PHE A 386 0.40 1.26 5.11
CA PHE A 386 1.73 0.83 4.64
C PHE A 386 2.33 1.77 3.59
N LYS A 387 1.48 2.41 2.76
CA LYS A 387 1.93 3.41 1.79
C LYS A 387 2.61 4.58 2.48
N THR A 388 2.15 4.99 3.67
CA THR A 388 2.84 6.05 4.40
C THR A 388 4.25 5.63 4.81
N LEU A 389 4.50 4.35 5.12
CA LEU A 389 5.87 3.90 5.40
C LEU A 389 6.74 4.01 4.16
N ILE A 390 6.21 3.61 3.00
CA ILE A 390 6.88 3.71 1.70
C ILE A 390 7.22 5.17 1.39
N GLU A 391 6.31 6.11 1.63
CA GLU A 391 6.53 7.53 1.35
C GLU A 391 7.66 8.10 2.22
N HIS A 392 7.89 7.56 3.42
CA HIS A 392 8.92 8.02 4.36
C HIS A 392 10.18 7.13 4.42
N GLY A 393 10.24 6.03 3.66
CA GLY A 393 11.37 5.09 3.70
C GLY A 393 11.45 4.22 4.95
N GLU A 394 10.31 4.02 5.61
CA GLU A 394 10.16 3.31 6.86
C GLU A 394 9.54 1.92 6.67
N GLU A 395 9.33 1.47 5.43
CA GLU A 395 8.66 0.20 5.11
C GLU A 395 9.47 -1.04 5.52
N ARG A 396 10.67 -0.84 6.06
CA ARG A 396 11.55 -1.87 6.62
C ARG A 396 11.84 -1.68 8.10
N ASN A 397 11.27 -0.66 8.73
CA ASN A 397 11.52 -0.36 10.13
C ASN A 397 10.66 -1.25 11.04
N PRO A 398 11.26 -2.17 11.83
CA PRO A 398 10.50 -3.07 12.69
C PRO A 398 9.74 -2.34 13.81
N ALA A 399 10.05 -1.07 14.10
CA ALA A 399 9.25 -0.25 15.01
C ALA A 399 7.90 0.18 14.39
N CYS A 400 7.82 0.25 13.06
CA CYS A 400 6.65 0.73 12.32
C CYS A 400 5.72 -0.42 11.89
N LEU A 401 6.31 -1.54 11.46
CA LEU A 401 5.58 -2.66 10.86
C LEU A 401 4.48 -3.29 11.74
N PRO A 402 4.59 -3.36 13.08
CA PRO A 402 3.49 -3.84 13.93
C PRO A 402 2.16 -3.11 13.75
N CYS A 403 2.20 -1.84 13.35
CA CYS A 403 1.01 -0.98 13.21
C CYS A 403 0.62 -0.68 11.77
N HIS A 404 1.39 -1.18 10.80
CA HIS A 404 1.21 -0.88 9.37
C HIS A 404 1.07 -2.15 8.52
N THR A 405 1.04 -3.33 9.15
CA THR A 405 0.91 -4.62 8.46
C THR A 405 -0.02 -5.55 9.22
N VAL A 406 -0.47 -6.60 8.54
CA VAL A 406 -1.25 -7.68 9.14
C VAL A 406 -0.29 -8.72 9.73
N GLY A 407 -0.36 -8.93 11.05
CA GLY A 407 0.30 -10.06 11.70
C GLY A 407 1.83 -10.01 11.76
N TRP A 408 2.41 -8.82 11.91
CA TRP A 408 3.87 -8.61 12.02
C TRP A 408 4.58 -9.64 12.92
N GLU A 409 5.53 -10.39 12.34
CA GLU A 409 6.36 -11.40 13.02
C GLU A 409 5.57 -12.49 13.77
N VAL A 410 4.30 -12.69 13.43
CA VAL A 410 3.50 -13.82 13.91
C VAL A 410 3.43 -14.87 12.79
N PRO A 411 3.48 -16.19 13.08
CA PRO A 411 3.38 -17.22 12.05
C PRO A 411 2.19 -17.00 11.09
N GLY A 412 2.50 -17.03 9.79
CA GLY A 412 1.55 -16.77 8.69
C GLY A 412 1.19 -15.30 8.44
N GLY A 413 1.80 -14.35 9.16
CA GLY A 413 1.63 -12.91 8.97
C GLY A 413 2.79 -12.25 8.23
N TYR A 414 2.76 -10.92 8.14
CA TYR A 414 3.78 -10.14 7.44
C TYR A 414 5.16 -10.26 8.10
N SER A 415 6.21 -10.39 7.29
CA SER A 415 7.60 -10.36 7.74
C SER A 415 8.51 -9.75 6.67
N LEU A 416 9.71 -9.29 7.06
CA LEU A 416 10.68 -8.75 6.08
C LEU A 416 11.37 -9.83 5.26
N GLU A 417 11.37 -11.08 5.73
CA GLU A 417 11.88 -12.24 4.98
C GLU A 417 10.89 -12.67 3.90
N GLN A 418 9.59 -12.54 4.18
CA GLN A 418 8.48 -12.84 3.27
C GLN A 418 7.49 -11.67 3.27
N PRO A 419 7.81 -10.58 2.54
CA PRO A 419 6.92 -9.44 2.42
C PRO A 419 5.76 -9.82 1.50
N TYR A 420 4.72 -10.42 2.08
CA TYR A 420 3.50 -10.74 1.36
C TYR A 420 2.71 -9.45 1.08
N PRO A 421 2.63 -8.96 -0.18
CA PRO A 421 2.05 -7.65 -0.45
C PRO A 421 0.57 -7.56 -0.06
N HIS A 422 -0.14 -8.69 -0.08
CA HIS A 422 -1.54 -8.77 0.34
C HIS A 422 -1.77 -8.61 1.84
N LEU A 423 -0.70 -8.57 2.66
CA LEU A 423 -0.74 -8.33 4.11
C LEU A 423 -0.23 -6.93 4.49
N GLU A 424 0.07 -6.08 3.50
CA GLU A 424 0.44 -4.69 3.72
C GLU A 424 -0.78 -3.84 4.10
N GLY A 425 -0.60 -2.93 5.06
CA GLY A 425 -1.63 -2.02 5.53
C GLY A 425 -2.31 -2.52 6.81
N VAL A 426 -3.25 -1.70 7.31
CA VAL A 426 -4.13 -2.08 8.41
C VAL A 426 -5.45 -2.53 7.82
N GLN A 427 -5.70 -3.84 7.88
CA GLN A 427 -6.78 -4.51 7.17
C GLN A 427 -7.84 -5.04 8.13
N CYS A 428 -8.78 -5.83 7.59
CA CYS A 428 -9.85 -6.49 8.34
C CYS A 428 -9.29 -7.28 9.54
N GLU A 429 -8.22 -8.04 9.33
CA GLU A 429 -7.70 -8.99 10.31
C GLU A 429 -6.92 -8.33 11.46
N ASN A 430 -6.54 -7.05 11.34
CA ASN A 430 -6.00 -6.27 12.47
C ASN A 430 -7.10 -5.99 13.51
N CYS A 431 -8.33 -5.73 13.06
CA CYS A 431 -9.46 -5.35 13.91
C CYS A 431 -10.34 -6.53 14.33
N HIS A 432 -10.51 -7.51 13.43
CA HIS A 432 -11.42 -8.63 13.59
C HIS A 432 -10.72 -9.97 13.87
N GLY A 433 -9.39 -9.98 13.83
CA GLY A 433 -8.58 -11.17 14.00
C GLY A 433 -8.39 -11.96 12.72
N ARG A 434 -7.60 -13.03 12.81
CA ARG A 434 -7.30 -13.92 11.69
C ARG A 434 -8.59 -14.45 11.06
N GLY A 435 -8.66 -14.41 9.74
CA GLY A 435 -9.81 -14.87 8.96
C GLY A 435 -10.07 -16.38 9.05
N GLY A 436 -9.08 -17.18 9.47
CA GLY A 436 -9.26 -18.60 9.75
C GLY A 436 -10.47 -18.90 10.65
N PRO A 437 -11.03 -20.11 10.55
CA PRO A 437 -12.47 -20.44 10.45
C PRO A 437 -13.50 -19.32 10.79
N HIS A 438 -13.34 -18.12 10.22
CA HIS A 438 -14.19 -16.93 10.11
C HIS A 438 -15.03 -16.44 11.32
N GLN A 439 -15.06 -17.14 12.44
CA GLN A 439 -15.49 -16.60 13.72
C GLN A 439 -14.41 -16.90 14.76
N SER A 440 -13.67 -15.87 15.12
CA SER A 440 -13.12 -15.72 16.46
C SER A 440 -14.13 -14.89 17.26
N PRO A 441 -15.26 -15.47 17.74
CA PRO A 441 -16.23 -14.72 18.56
C PRO A 441 -15.57 -14.14 19.83
N ASP A 442 -14.40 -14.69 20.16
CA ASP A 442 -13.53 -14.36 21.26
C ASP A 442 -12.37 -13.41 20.93
N PHE A 443 -12.12 -13.06 19.65
CA PHE A 443 -10.94 -12.23 19.27
C PHE A 443 -10.89 -10.92 20.06
N SER A 444 -12.07 -10.38 20.34
CA SER A 444 -12.22 -9.16 21.09
C SER A 444 -13.29 -9.35 22.18
N LYS A 445 -13.09 -10.30 23.10
CA LYS A 445 -13.90 -10.39 24.34
C LYS A 445 -14.00 -9.06 25.10
N GLN A 446 -13.01 -8.18 24.90
CA GLN A 446 -12.87 -6.89 25.57
C GLN A 446 -13.36 -5.69 24.73
N GLY A 447 -13.98 -5.93 23.56
CA GLY A 447 -14.38 -4.90 22.59
C GLY A 447 -13.21 -4.30 21.79
N LEU A 448 -13.49 -3.44 20.81
CA LEU A 448 -12.48 -2.94 19.85
C LEU A 448 -11.42 -2.01 20.46
N LYS A 449 -11.67 -1.42 21.64
CA LYS A 449 -10.80 -0.39 22.22
C LYS A 449 -9.34 -0.87 22.43
N PRO A 450 -9.06 -2.04 23.02
CA PRO A 450 -7.70 -2.57 23.17
C PRO A 450 -6.97 -2.76 21.82
N VAL A 451 -7.71 -3.09 20.77
CA VAL A 451 -7.15 -3.24 19.41
C VAL A 451 -6.76 -1.89 18.83
N CYS A 452 -7.59 -0.85 19.02
CA CYS A 452 -7.25 0.50 18.55
C CYS A 452 -6.03 1.06 19.28
N ILE A 453 -5.98 0.93 20.61
CA ILE A 453 -4.92 1.56 21.43
C ILE A 453 -3.59 0.79 21.43
N SER A 454 -3.53 -0.42 20.83
CA SER A 454 -2.25 -1.10 20.62
C SER A 454 -1.34 -0.26 19.71
N CYS A 455 -1.93 0.41 18.72
CA CYS A 455 -1.27 1.35 17.82
C CYS A 455 -1.55 2.80 18.20
N HIS A 456 -2.81 3.17 18.46
CA HIS A 456 -3.19 4.54 18.84
C HIS A 456 -3.02 4.79 20.35
N ASN A 457 -1.78 4.96 20.76
CA ASN A 457 -1.40 5.33 22.12
C ASN A 457 -0.56 6.63 22.12
N PRO A 458 -0.28 7.23 23.29
CA PRO A 458 0.45 8.49 23.37
C PRO A 458 1.86 8.49 22.74
N LYS A 459 2.44 7.32 22.44
CA LYS A 459 3.73 7.22 21.74
C LYS A 459 3.61 7.39 20.22
N HIS A 460 2.49 6.97 19.62
CA HIS A 460 2.33 6.91 18.16
C HIS A 460 1.19 7.79 17.62
N SER A 461 0.22 8.18 18.45
CA SER A 461 -0.94 8.98 18.04
C SER A 461 -1.26 10.02 19.11
N LEU A 462 -0.97 11.29 18.80
CA LEU A 462 -1.36 12.41 19.67
C LEU A 462 -2.88 12.58 19.71
N ASN A 463 -3.39 12.96 20.88
CA ASN A 463 -4.81 13.31 21.10
C ASN A 463 -5.81 12.27 20.54
N PHE A 464 -5.47 10.97 20.59
CA PHE A 464 -6.39 9.93 20.12
C PHE A 464 -7.50 9.67 21.15
N LYS A 465 -8.71 10.09 20.80
CA LYS A 465 -9.92 9.84 21.59
C LYS A 465 -10.76 8.75 20.93
N PHE A 466 -10.69 7.52 21.47
CA PHE A 466 -11.36 6.34 20.90
C PHE A 466 -12.85 6.57 20.56
N ALA A 467 -13.59 7.21 21.47
CA ALA A 467 -15.02 7.45 21.28
C ALA A 467 -15.33 8.39 20.10
N GLU A 468 -14.45 9.35 19.83
CA GLU A 468 -14.58 10.31 18.72
C GLU A 468 -14.14 9.70 17.38
N ARG A 469 -13.16 8.78 17.40
CA ARG A 469 -12.61 8.15 16.19
C ARG A 469 -13.38 6.92 15.72
N LEU A 470 -14.05 6.20 16.62
CA LEU A 470 -14.80 4.98 16.28
C LEU A 470 -15.85 5.19 15.16
N PRO A 471 -16.63 6.29 15.12
CA PRO A 471 -17.54 6.58 14.01
C PRO A 471 -16.87 6.66 12.64
N GLU A 472 -15.59 7.07 12.56
CA GLU A 472 -14.87 7.22 11.29
C GLU A 472 -14.51 5.89 10.63
N VAL A 473 -14.48 4.80 11.41
CA VAL A 473 -14.16 3.44 10.92
C VAL A 473 -15.36 2.48 10.96
N SER A 474 -16.49 2.92 11.53
CA SER A 474 -17.71 2.11 11.56
C SER A 474 -18.29 1.90 10.17
N HIS A 475 -18.36 0.65 9.70
CA HIS A 475 -18.93 0.33 8.39
C HIS A 475 -20.39 0.82 8.26
N SER A 476 -21.22 0.55 9.27
CA SER A 476 -22.65 0.92 9.27
C SER A 476 -22.87 2.43 9.16
N MET A 477 -22.07 3.23 9.87
CA MET A 477 -22.17 4.69 9.81
C MET A 477 -21.66 5.25 8.49
N ASN A 478 -20.72 4.55 7.85
CA ASN A 478 -20.03 5.01 6.64
C ASN A 478 -20.55 4.40 5.34
N LEU A 479 -21.66 3.63 5.37
CA LEU A 479 -22.32 3.11 4.17
C LEU A 479 -22.63 4.19 3.14
N ARG A 480 -22.85 5.45 3.55
CA ARG A 480 -23.03 6.58 2.62
C ARG A 480 -21.89 6.74 1.61
N PHE A 481 -20.67 6.28 1.92
CA PHE A 481 -19.53 6.39 1.02
C PHE A 481 -19.51 5.34 -0.10
N THR A 482 -20.32 4.28 -0.01
CA THR A 482 -20.40 3.26 -1.08
C THR A 482 -20.97 3.83 -2.38
N ASN A 483 -21.73 4.92 -2.30
CA ASN A 483 -22.34 5.59 -3.44
C ASN A 483 -21.44 6.66 -4.10
N LEU A 484 -20.24 6.92 -3.56
CA LEU A 484 -19.32 7.90 -4.13
C LEU A 484 -18.70 7.40 -5.43
N SER A 485 -18.58 8.31 -6.41
CA SER A 485 -17.80 8.13 -7.63
C SER A 485 -16.30 7.98 -7.34
N LEU A 486 -15.54 7.51 -8.33
CA LEU A 486 -14.08 7.37 -8.20
C LEU A 486 -13.40 8.71 -7.86
N GLU A 487 -13.82 9.80 -8.51
CA GLU A 487 -13.28 11.14 -8.29
C GLU A 487 -13.56 11.63 -6.86
N GLU A 488 -14.78 11.45 -6.36
CA GLU A 488 -15.15 11.82 -4.99
C GLU A 488 -14.38 11.00 -3.95
N ARG A 489 -14.17 9.69 -4.21
CA ARG A 489 -13.35 8.82 -3.35
C ARG A 489 -11.89 9.29 -3.32
N GLN A 490 -11.31 9.61 -4.47
CA GLN A 490 -9.95 10.15 -4.56
C GLN A 490 -9.83 11.50 -3.85
N ALA A 491 -10.81 12.39 -4.01
CA ALA A 491 -10.84 13.67 -3.34
C ALA A 491 -10.97 13.53 -1.81
N LEU A 492 -11.77 12.58 -1.33
CA LEU A 492 -11.89 12.26 0.10
C LEU A 492 -10.52 11.85 0.69
N LEU A 493 -9.81 10.94 0.01
CA LEU A 493 -8.50 10.47 0.43
C LEU A 493 -7.44 11.57 0.40
N ALA A 494 -7.42 12.38 -0.66
CA ALA A 494 -6.49 13.50 -0.78
C ALA A 494 -6.70 14.58 0.30
N ARG A 495 -7.94 14.77 0.79
CA ARG A 495 -8.22 15.69 1.91
C ARG A 495 -7.78 15.13 3.26
N ARG A 496 -7.87 13.81 3.45
CA ARG A 496 -7.46 13.14 4.69
C ARG A 496 -5.95 13.13 4.92
N ASP A 497 -5.18 13.39 3.87
CA ASP A 497 -3.73 13.60 3.91
C ASP A 497 -3.35 15.00 4.44
N LYS A 498 -4.25 15.99 4.31
CA LYS A 498 -4.01 17.35 4.83
C LYS A 498 -4.13 17.36 6.34
N ARG A 499 -2.98 17.43 7.01
CA ARG A 499 -2.71 17.34 8.45
C ARG A 499 -3.34 18.45 9.30
N VAL A 500 -4.62 18.76 9.15
CA VAL A 500 -5.33 19.56 10.16
C VAL A 500 -5.75 18.60 11.26
N ARG A 501 -4.81 18.33 12.17
CA ARG A 501 -5.07 17.62 13.41
C ARG A 501 -5.01 18.67 14.50
N THR A 502 -6.03 18.73 15.35
CA THR A 502 -5.90 19.32 16.69
C THR A 502 -4.90 18.45 17.46
N LEU A 503 -3.61 18.74 17.26
CA LEU A 503 -2.49 17.92 17.73
C LEU A 503 -2.42 17.87 19.25
N PHE A 504 -2.85 18.96 19.89
CA PHE A 504 -2.81 19.16 21.32
C PHE A 504 -4.24 19.26 21.87
N ASP A 505 -4.40 19.00 23.16
CA ASP A 505 -5.63 19.33 23.87
C ASP A 505 -5.77 20.85 23.99
N GLU A 506 -7.01 21.33 24.13
CA GLU A 506 -7.29 22.75 24.36
C GLU A 506 -6.65 23.21 25.69
N GLY A 507 -6.07 24.41 25.70
CA GLY A 507 -5.42 24.96 26.89
C GLY A 507 -4.93 26.38 26.69
N ASP A 508 -4.51 27.01 27.80
CA ASP A 508 -4.03 28.39 27.79
C ASP A 508 -2.61 28.46 27.21
N TYR A 509 -2.44 29.21 26.12
CA TYR A 509 -1.12 29.56 25.58
C TYR A 509 -0.49 30.68 26.41
N LEU A 510 0.81 30.56 26.69
CA LEU A 510 1.53 31.47 27.56
C LEU A 510 2.63 32.24 26.82
N GLY A 511 3.14 31.68 25.73
CA GLY A 511 4.32 32.17 25.01
C GLY A 511 5.64 31.68 25.60
N THR A 512 6.67 31.65 24.75
CA THR A 512 7.98 31.06 25.07
C THR A 512 8.67 31.70 26.29
N ALA A 513 8.44 32.99 26.56
CA ALA A 513 9.03 33.70 27.69
C ALA A 513 8.66 33.07 29.05
N ALA A 514 7.45 32.50 29.17
CA ALA A 514 7.00 31.84 30.40
C ALA A 514 7.83 30.57 30.73
N CYS A 515 8.39 29.92 29.72
CA CYS A 515 9.18 28.69 29.88
C CYS A 515 10.62 28.96 30.32
N GLN A 516 11.18 30.14 29.98
CA GLN A 516 12.60 30.45 30.14
C GLN A 516 13.13 30.28 31.57
N GLY A 517 12.33 30.63 32.58
CA GLY A 517 12.76 30.59 33.98
C GLY A 517 13.12 29.20 34.50
N CYS A 518 12.47 28.15 33.97
CA CYS A 518 12.75 26.75 34.34
C CYS A 518 13.54 26.00 33.25
N HIS A 519 13.41 26.39 31.98
CA HIS A 519 14.00 25.73 30.81
C HIS A 519 15.00 26.64 30.07
N ALA A 520 15.95 27.22 30.82
CA ALA A 520 16.85 28.23 30.29
C ALA A 520 17.74 27.70 29.14
N THR A 521 18.20 26.44 29.23
CA THR A 521 19.05 25.81 28.22
C THR A 521 18.27 25.55 26.92
N GLU A 522 17.07 24.99 27.02
CA GLU A 522 16.19 24.77 25.87
C GLU A 522 15.79 26.10 25.21
N HIS A 523 15.48 27.11 26.02
CA HIS A 523 15.19 28.45 25.52
C HIS A 523 16.37 29.07 24.77
N GLU A 524 17.61 28.93 25.27
CA GLU A 524 18.80 29.43 24.58
C GLU A 524 19.00 28.76 23.22
N LEU A 525 18.74 27.45 23.13
CA LEU A 525 18.79 26.72 21.86
C LEU A 525 17.71 27.22 20.89
N TRP A 526 16.46 27.35 21.36
CA TRP A 526 15.35 27.87 20.56
C TRP A 526 15.62 29.29 20.05
N ALA A 527 16.14 30.18 20.90
CA ALA A 527 16.40 31.58 20.56
C ALA A 527 17.44 31.76 19.44
N LYS A 528 18.27 30.74 19.17
CA LYS A 528 19.23 30.72 18.05
C LYS A 528 18.68 30.08 16.78
N SER A 529 17.47 29.52 16.84
CA SER A 529 16.85 28.81 15.73
C SER A 529 16.06 29.75 14.80
N ALA A 530 15.77 29.30 13.59
CA ALA A 530 14.90 30.03 12.66
C ALA A 530 13.46 30.20 13.20
N HIS A 531 12.99 29.29 14.06
CA HIS A 531 11.65 29.35 14.64
C HIS A 531 11.43 30.57 15.54
N ALA A 532 12.46 30.99 16.29
CA ALA A 532 12.42 32.19 17.12
C ALA A 532 12.33 33.50 16.31
N HIS A 533 12.57 33.43 15.01
CA HIS A 533 12.59 34.57 14.09
C HIS A 533 11.64 34.38 12.89
N ALA A 534 10.72 33.41 12.99
CA ALA A 534 9.87 32.99 11.88
C ALA A 534 8.97 34.15 11.41
N PHE A 535 8.26 34.81 12.31
CA PHE A 535 7.37 35.91 11.95
C PHE A 535 8.12 37.11 11.38
N ASP A 536 9.35 37.37 11.84
CA ASP A 536 10.18 38.45 11.30
C ASP A 536 10.43 38.28 9.80
N THR A 537 10.45 37.03 9.31
CA THR A 537 10.56 36.76 7.86
C THR A 537 9.33 37.22 7.10
N LEU A 538 8.14 37.14 7.70
CA LEU A 538 6.89 37.62 7.11
C LEU A 538 6.86 39.14 7.09
N SER A 539 7.20 39.80 8.20
CA SER A 539 7.25 41.26 8.28
C SER A 539 8.23 41.85 7.26
N ARG A 540 9.41 41.23 7.06
CA ARG A 540 10.36 41.65 6.02
C ARG A 540 9.80 41.50 4.60
N LYS A 541 8.90 40.55 4.37
CA LYS A 541 8.25 40.28 3.09
C LYS A 541 6.90 40.98 2.93
N GLN A 542 6.42 41.68 3.96
CA GLN A 542 5.07 42.28 4.01
C GLN A 542 3.95 41.23 3.86
N GLU A 543 4.18 40.04 4.42
CA GLU A 543 3.23 38.91 4.44
C GLU A 543 2.71 38.64 5.87
N ASP A 544 2.93 39.56 6.79
CA ASP A 544 2.60 39.45 8.21
C ASP A 544 1.10 39.50 8.50
N GLU A 545 0.26 39.91 7.54
CA GLU A 545 -1.20 39.78 7.59
C GLU A 545 -1.74 38.56 6.82
N ASN A 546 -0.86 37.80 6.15
CA ASN A 546 -1.27 36.64 5.35
C ASN A 546 -1.58 35.44 6.24
N ALA A 547 -2.86 35.10 6.37
CA ALA A 547 -3.33 34.02 7.22
C ALA A 547 -2.73 32.64 6.87
N GLU A 548 -2.41 32.37 5.60
CA GLU A 548 -1.77 31.12 5.20
C GLU A 548 -0.32 31.05 5.68
N CYS A 549 0.37 32.19 5.70
CA CYS A 549 1.73 32.29 6.23
C CYS A 549 1.75 32.27 7.76
N GLN A 550 0.84 32.99 8.41
CA GLN A 550 0.75 33.08 9.88
C GLN A 550 0.54 31.70 10.52
N LYS A 551 -0.17 30.79 9.85
CA LYS A 551 -0.37 29.40 10.30
C LYS A 551 0.94 28.69 10.64
N CYS A 552 2.01 28.95 9.89
CA CYS A 552 3.30 28.29 10.04
C CYS A 552 4.34 29.15 10.78
N HIS A 553 4.05 30.43 11.01
CA HIS A 553 5.01 31.43 11.53
C HIS A 553 4.62 31.99 12.90
N THR A 554 3.55 31.49 13.50
CA THR A 554 3.04 31.93 14.83
C THR A 554 2.73 30.71 15.71
N THR A 555 2.44 30.98 16.99
CA THR A 555 2.06 29.93 17.95
C THR A 555 0.53 29.87 18.09
N GLY A 556 -0.05 28.69 17.90
CA GLY A 556 -1.48 28.45 18.10
C GLY A 556 -2.39 29.25 17.16
N PHE A 557 -2.01 29.43 15.90
CA PHE A 557 -2.77 30.28 14.97
C PHE A 557 -4.25 29.90 14.89
N LYS A 558 -5.14 30.82 15.29
CA LYS A 558 -6.61 30.64 15.38
C LYS A 558 -7.09 29.52 16.30
N GLU A 559 -6.21 28.93 17.10
CA GLU A 559 -6.62 28.10 18.23
C GLU A 559 -7.11 29.01 19.36
N PRO A 560 -8.07 28.57 20.22
CA PRO A 560 -8.53 29.37 21.35
C PRO A 560 -7.37 29.85 22.24
N GLY A 561 -7.26 31.16 22.47
CA GLY A 561 -6.15 31.76 23.23
C GLY A 561 -4.79 31.82 22.50
N GLY A 562 -4.71 31.31 21.27
CA GLY A 562 -3.53 31.35 20.43
C GLY A 562 -3.40 32.65 19.62
N PHE A 563 -2.42 32.77 18.71
CA PHE A 563 -2.26 33.97 17.89
C PHE A 563 -3.44 34.17 16.90
N PRO A 564 -3.97 35.39 16.71
CA PRO A 564 -3.53 36.67 17.29
C PRO A 564 -4.17 37.02 18.65
N GLU A 565 -5.12 36.25 19.16
CA GLU A 565 -5.83 36.53 20.42
C GLU A 565 -4.88 36.63 21.62
N GLY A 566 -3.91 35.72 21.73
CA GLY A 566 -2.87 35.72 22.77
C GLY A 566 -1.76 36.78 22.59
N GLY A 567 -1.85 37.63 21.57
CA GLY A 567 -0.99 38.80 21.37
C GLY A 567 0.47 38.49 20.97
N GLU A 568 1.35 39.49 21.17
CA GLU A 568 2.75 39.46 20.72
C GLU A 568 3.58 38.31 21.32
N ALA A 569 3.18 37.80 22.49
CA ALA A 569 3.84 36.65 23.13
C ALA A 569 3.83 35.38 22.26
N LEU A 570 2.92 35.30 21.28
CA LEU A 570 2.73 34.18 20.36
C LEU A 570 3.14 34.50 18.91
N GLN A 571 3.75 35.68 18.68
CA GLN A 571 4.14 36.19 17.36
C GLN A 571 5.44 35.57 16.82
N GLN A 572 5.75 34.33 17.19
CA GLN A 572 6.83 33.51 16.63
C GLN A 572 6.40 32.04 16.69
N VAL A 573 7.19 31.14 16.09
CA VAL A 573 7.05 29.69 16.32
C VAL A 573 7.70 29.37 17.67
N GLY A 574 6.89 29.39 18.73
CA GLY A 574 7.32 29.25 20.12
C GLY A 574 7.34 27.81 20.61
N CYS A 575 7.69 27.60 21.89
CA CYS A 575 7.73 26.27 22.50
C CYS A 575 6.40 25.51 22.32
N GLU A 576 5.29 26.22 22.49
CA GLU A 576 3.93 25.65 22.47
C GLU A 576 3.47 25.24 21.05
N SER A 577 4.18 25.65 19.99
CA SER A 577 3.94 25.14 18.63
C SER A 577 4.34 23.66 18.49
N CYS A 578 5.31 23.21 19.28
CA CYS A 578 5.80 21.82 19.26
C CYS A 578 5.31 20.99 20.45
N HIS A 579 5.11 21.64 21.59
CA HIS A 579 4.85 20.99 22.87
C HIS A 579 3.39 21.09 23.34
N GLY A 580 2.57 21.90 22.65
CA GLY A 580 1.20 22.23 23.05
C GLY A 580 1.13 23.34 24.10
N PRO A 581 -0.09 23.79 24.47
CA PRO A 581 -0.30 24.86 25.44
C PRO A 581 0.31 24.56 26.81
N GLY A 582 1.00 25.54 27.40
CA GLY A 582 1.73 25.40 28.66
C GLY A 582 0.93 25.74 29.92
N GLY A 583 -0.30 26.24 29.79
CA GLY A 583 -1.14 26.68 30.91
C GLY A 583 -1.25 25.66 32.04
N ASP A 584 -1.62 24.42 31.70
CA ASP A 584 -1.72 23.33 32.68
C ASP A 584 -0.37 22.92 33.25
N HIS A 585 0.72 23.11 32.51
CA HIS A 585 2.05 22.76 32.98
C HIS A 585 2.55 23.70 34.09
N VAL A 586 2.24 24.99 34.00
CA VAL A 586 2.76 26.00 34.94
C VAL A 586 1.88 26.20 36.18
N ARG A 587 0.61 25.77 36.14
CA ARG A 587 -0.35 25.90 37.27
C ARG A 587 0.24 25.37 38.60
N PRO A 588 0.07 26.08 39.74
CA PRO A 588 0.71 25.72 41.01
C PRO A 588 0.35 24.33 41.55
N ASP A 589 -0.87 23.88 41.27
CA ASP A 589 -1.47 22.62 41.71
C ASP A 589 -1.40 21.51 40.66
N ALA A 590 -0.89 21.80 39.46
CA ALA A 590 -0.90 20.85 38.36
C ALA A 590 0.20 19.78 38.47
N GLN A 591 -0.14 18.59 37.99
CA GLN A 591 0.81 17.51 37.79
C GLN A 591 1.81 17.92 36.71
N LYS A 592 3.08 18.18 37.08
CA LYS A 592 4.10 18.65 36.13
C LYS A 592 4.46 17.65 35.04
N HIS A 593 4.20 16.36 35.27
CA HIS A 593 4.42 15.29 34.29
C HIS A 593 3.15 15.01 33.49
N GLY A 594 3.27 14.96 32.16
CA GLY A 594 2.15 14.61 31.26
C GLY A 594 1.20 15.78 30.94
N THR A 595 1.48 16.99 31.43
CA THR A 595 0.74 18.23 31.13
C THR A 595 1.30 19.04 29.97
N ILE A 596 2.47 18.64 29.46
CA ILE A 596 3.08 19.19 28.26
C ILE A 596 3.69 18.05 27.45
N LEU A 597 3.62 18.13 26.11
CA LEU A 597 4.10 17.04 25.27
C LEU A 597 5.64 16.98 25.29
N ALA A 598 6.21 15.93 25.87
CA ALA A 598 7.62 15.61 25.64
C ALA A 598 7.77 14.89 24.29
N LEU A 599 8.72 15.37 23.46
CA LEU A 599 8.99 14.80 22.14
C LEU A 599 10.06 13.70 22.16
N ALA A 600 10.93 13.68 23.18
CA ALA A 600 12.11 12.82 23.22
C ALA A 600 11.81 11.31 23.26
N ASP A 601 10.61 10.90 23.66
CA ASP A 601 10.15 9.50 23.73
C ASP A 601 9.14 9.15 22.63
N LYS A 602 8.88 10.08 21.71
CA LYS A 602 7.90 9.93 20.63
C LYS A 602 8.56 9.34 19.39
N CYS A 603 7.76 8.67 18.55
CA CYS A 603 8.26 8.14 17.29
C CYS A 603 8.39 9.28 16.27
N ASP A 604 9.59 9.42 15.69
CA ASP A 604 9.94 10.48 14.75
C ASP A 604 8.99 10.47 13.52
N SER A 605 8.79 9.29 12.92
CA SER A 605 7.97 9.11 11.71
C SER A 605 6.46 9.12 11.99
N CYS A 606 6.03 8.97 13.26
CA CYS A 606 4.60 8.94 13.62
C CYS A 606 4.12 10.26 14.21
N VAL A 607 4.78 10.77 15.25
CA VAL A 607 4.32 11.91 16.06
C VAL A 607 5.05 13.19 15.66
N ILE A 608 6.37 13.11 15.51
CA ILE A 608 7.18 14.31 15.23
C ILE A 608 6.86 14.85 13.84
N LEU A 609 6.77 13.97 12.85
CA LEU A 609 6.34 14.36 11.52
C LEU A 609 4.93 14.98 11.50
N GLN A 610 4.01 14.60 12.40
CA GLN A 610 2.69 15.25 12.45
C GLN A 610 2.79 16.71 12.90
N ILE A 611 3.70 16.99 13.84
CA ILE A 611 3.95 18.34 14.37
C ILE A 611 4.73 19.15 13.34
N CYS A 612 5.88 18.67 12.89
CA CYS A 612 6.71 19.43 11.95
C CYS A 612 6.02 19.56 10.59
N GLY A 613 5.37 18.49 10.15
CA GLY A 613 4.72 18.37 8.86
C GLY A 613 3.43 19.19 8.70
N SER A 614 2.94 19.86 9.75
CA SER A 614 1.85 20.84 9.61
C SER A 614 2.33 22.12 8.91
N CYS A 615 3.64 22.38 8.92
CA CYS A 615 4.29 23.54 8.34
C CYS A 615 5.34 23.16 7.28
N HIS A 616 6.04 22.04 7.50
CA HIS A 616 7.07 21.53 6.60
C HIS A 616 6.52 20.40 5.73
N ASP A 617 6.05 20.76 4.55
CA ASP A 617 5.62 19.83 3.50
C ASP A 617 6.34 20.14 2.18
N ASP A 618 6.12 19.35 1.13
CA ASP A 618 6.76 19.58 -0.17
C ASP A 618 6.46 20.95 -0.80
N GLN A 619 5.40 21.65 -0.37
CA GLN A 619 5.06 22.98 -0.88
C GLN A 619 5.84 24.08 -0.15
N ASN A 620 6.07 23.92 1.15
CA ASN A 620 6.66 24.92 2.03
C ASN A 620 8.14 24.67 2.33
N ASP A 621 8.56 23.42 2.41
CA ASP A 621 9.95 22.97 2.66
C ASP A 621 10.25 21.67 1.87
N PRO A 622 10.56 21.78 0.57
CA PRO A 622 10.75 20.63 -0.32
C PRO A 622 11.82 19.66 0.19
N GLY A 623 11.44 18.39 0.36
CA GLY A 623 12.37 17.33 0.79
C GLY A 623 12.54 17.19 2.31
N PHE A 624 11.87 18.02 3.12
CA PHE A 624 11.97 17.99 4.59
C PHE A 624 11.72 16.59 5.18
N GLU A 625 10.72 15.87 4.70
CA GLU A 625 10.31 14.57 5.26
C GLU A 625 11.41 13.51 5.16
N PHE A 626 12.22 13.58 4.09
CA PHE A 626 13.36 12.69 3.88
C PHE A 626 14.61 13.12 4.67
N GLU A 627 14.69 14.40 5.06
CA GLU A 627 15.78 14.96 5.87
C GLU A 627 15.40 15.08 7.35
N LEU A 628 14.19 14.63 7.75
CA LEU A 628 13.60 14.90 9.05
C LEU A 628 14.56 14.56 10.19
N THR A 629 15.24 13.41 10.12
CA THR A 629 16.19 13.00 11.16
C THR A 629 17.32 14.02 11.33
N ASP A 630 17.92 14.47 10.23
CA ASP A 630 19.02 15.45 10.27
C ASP A 630 18.54 16.81 10.78
N LYS A 631 17.33 17.25 10.39
CA LYS A 631 16.72 18.49 10.90
C LYS A 631 16.38 18.39 12.38
N LEU A 632 15.89 17.24 12.84
CA LEU A 632 15.52 17.02 14.24
C LEU A 632 16.72 17.10 15.16
N GLU A 633 17.88 16.55 14.77
CA GLU A 633 19.09 16.63 15.57
C GLU A 633 19.53 18.09 15.87
N LEU A 634 19.20 19.05 15.01
CA LEU A 634 19.53 20.47 15.23
C LEU A 634 18.73 21.11 16.37
N ILE A 635 17.55 20.57 16.67
CA ILE A 635 16.61 21.12 17.66
C ILE A 635 16.35 20.16 18.83
N ARG A 636 16.91 18.94 18.80
CA ARG A 636 16.71 17.92 19.83
C ARG A 636 17.33 18.39 21.15
N HIS A 637 16.53 18.34 22.22
CA HIS A 637 16.95 18.79 23.55
C HIS A 637 16.39 17.88 24.66
N GLY A 638 16.88 18.10 25.89
CA GLY A 638 16.44 17.37 27.09
C GLY A 638 17.29 16.13 27.48
N PRO A 639 16.89 15.42 28.55
CA PRO A 639 17.76 14.46 29.25
C PRO A 639 18.18 13.20 28.44
N ALA A 640 17.46 12.87 27.37
CA ALA A 640 17.82 11.75 26.49
C ALA A 640 19.02 12.07 25.58
N VAL A 641 19.18 13.33 25.16
CA VAL A 641 20.28 13.80 24.29
C VAL A 641 21.63 13.74 25.01
N MET A 642 21.63 13.92 26.33
CA MET A 642 22.85 13.85 27.15
C MET A 642 23.40 12.42 27.34
N LYS A 643 22.63 11.37 27.00
CA LYS A 643 23.09 9.97 27.09
C LYS A 643 23.72 9.45 25.79
N SER A 644 23.33 9.96 24.62
CA SER A 644 23.90 9.57 23.32
C SER A 644 25.25 10.24 23.04
N ALA A 645 25.46 11.48 23.53
CA ALA A 645 26.74 12.20 23.40
C ALA A 645 27.92 11.60 24.21
N LYS A 646 27.69 10.48 24.93
CA LYS A 646 28.70 9.76 25.73
C LYS A 646 28.92 8.30 25.29
N ARG A 647 28.46 7.90 24.09
CA ARG A 647 28.76 6.58 23.50
C ARG A 647 29.53 6.68 22.21
#